data_AF-A0A651FRG6-F1
#
_entry.id   AF-A0A651FRG6-F1
#
_cell.length_a   1.000
_cell.length_b   1.000
_cell.length_c   1.000
_cell.angle_alpha   90.00
_cell.angle_beta   90.00
_cell.angle_gamma   90.00
#
_symmetry.space_group_name_H-M   'P 1'
#
loop_
_entity.id
_entity.type
_entity.pdbx_description
1 polymer ?
#
loop_
_entity_poly.entity_id
_entity_poly.type
_entity_poly.pdbx_seq_one_letter_code
_entity_poly.pdbx_strand_id
1 'polypeptide(L)'
;MQRSRRRRGIVGVLAMMFLVMFASLATAMAVATQGNMRSASSHLHVVRSLGAVDSGMRLAESRLRSASSRFLVTRGLIDAAYVDTLWFGPVPSEPEVKVLDAPGDMVETTTPGSIQAAIANIHFADNTTNTIQGSSPTNAPAPIVVLDRGEDWLVTLPIGIARNDAGQIVTATQVSYGPPDNGEFRVVVTGYDWDPVRARWVERTAEQRFRVTKRIEFAMISTVATQLGQGASVKGPIGVLFDSNDLDTIDGPPLVARSDFYGLNPVLDQKLDDFYAIIREYDTNGDNRLSLSHATESAGVALLNVNDYTGDGTQDNAFRDMTRNGYIDDFDIFLFHFDSNGDGRVVLSNALTAGTPNEGQTPEFTVNDTLAELIDGGFADRNRNGWRNGRLINGAWDWTTFPDNNGDGIIDSNDIDHGDIVLGYRDGVLDHRDRYAKVAGSIRLRASKSAWEAAIGPDGNPVGNYQQFVEGPIRAPEGEPPIVFDAGEDILPEIDATSFQAASTMMIALVQASGAPSFAQQVAAQRGAGWTPPIREEATPFGATSAADWYKRPVYENMVFKNVKIPMGTNALFINCEFIGITFIETYPDNTHPSWTFYGELERNPSSGQLELKYPPPPAESNQALDQSYSTPGAPGYDSLPPPLMVYADLDGSGVSHQVCYDTKLVSNNLRFHNCLFVGSVVSNKPHDYTHIRNKIQFSGATRFTQSHPDFPNDPGRNPDSEHLDAISRSSMMLPHFSVDIGAINPPPTQDVRLKGAIVAGVLDVRGNASLRGVLLSTFRPKLGEPPLVLYGTPVGNPANFNSSIGYLTIEDGDMEGIDPSKLEDLNGDGHLDIGWEWARDANGNLILWTDFAGDPNDDALYSGVPDPGAGVDTDHVRRPVRWNGMGITRIESDPEAPLPDGLALPMSIRPVPGSYQEGRL
;
A
#
# COMPACT_ATOMS: atom_id res chain seq x y z
N MET A 1 -81.09 -71.36 32.67
CA MET A 1 -80.45 -70.19 33.33
C MET A 1 -79.11 -70.58 33.97
N GLN A 2 -78.10 -70.92 33.16
CA GLN A 2 -76.78 -71.33 33.65
C GLN A 2 -75.70 -70.72 32.74
N ARG A 3 -75.25 -69.50 33.04
CA ARG A 3 -74.00 -68.87 32.56
C ARG A 3 -73.95 -67.41 33.05
N SER A 4 -73.25 -67.12 34.16
CA SER A 4 -72.58 -65.82 34.36
C SER A 4 -71.67 -65.71 35.60
N ARG A 5 -71.73 -66.63 36.59
CA ARG A 5 -70.96 -66.47 37.84
C ARG A 5 -69.47 -66.82 37.81
N ARG A 6 -68.94 -67.47 36.76
CA ARG A 6 -67.49 -67.77 36.63
C ARG A 6 -66.65 -66.68 35.94
N ARG A 7 -67.24 -65.60 35.43
CA ARG A 7 -66.50 -64.52 34.71
C ARG A 7 -66.04 -63.34 35.58
N ARG A 8 -66.54 -63.18 36.82
CA ARG A 8 -66.22 -62.01 37.67
C ARG A 8 -64.88 -62.12 38.41
N GLY A 9 -64.42 -63.33 38.78
CA GLY A 9 -63.11 -63.53 39.42
C GLY A 9 -61.93 -63.32 38.47
N ILE A 10 -62.07 -63.77 37.22
CA ILE A 10 -61.06 -63.57 36.17
C ILE A 10 -60.94 -62.09 35.81
N VAL A 11 -62.05 -61.35 35.76
CA VAL A 11 -62.04 -59.90 35.51
C VAL A 11 -61.37 -59.13 36.65
N GLY A 12 -61.53 -59.53 37.92
CA GLY A 12 -60.84 -58.91 39.06
C GLY A 12 -59.33 -59.14 39.07
N VAL A 13 -58.88 -60.36 38.73
CA VAL A 13 -57.44 -60.67 38.60
C VAL A 13 -56.83 -59.95 37.40
N LEU A 14 -57.51 -59.95 36.23
CA LEU A 14 -57.05 -59.19 35.07
C LEU A 14 -57.01 -57.69 35.35
N ALA A 15 -58.01 -57.14 36.07
CA ALA A 15 -58.01 -55.73 36.47
C ALA A 15 -56.85 -55.39 37.41
N MET A 16 -56.54 -56.25 38.39
CA MET A 16 -55.35 -56.06 39.25
C MET A 16 -54.05 -56.18 38.47
N MET A 17 -53.92 -57.13 37.55
CA MET A 17 -52.74 -57.26 36.69
C MET A 17 -52.57 -56.04 35.78
N PHE A 18 -53.66 -55.53 35.19
CA PHE A 18 -53.63 -54.28 34.43
C PHE A 18 -53.23 -53.08 35.28
N LEU A 19 -53.75 -52.97 36.51
CA LEU A 19 -53.41 -51.87 37.41
C LEU A 19 -51.93 -51.89 37.80
N VAL A 20 -51.37 -53.07 38.06
CA VAL A 20 -49.93 -53.24 38.33
C VAL A 20 -49.09 -52.90 37.10
N MET A 21 -49.49 -53.35 35.89
CA MET A 21 -48.79 -53.01 34.65
C MET A 21 -48.83 -51.50 34.37
N PHE A 22 -49.99 -50.85 34.49
CA PHE A 22 -50.13 -49.41 34.29
C PHE A 22 -49.37 -48.59 35.34
N ALA A 23 -49.38 -49.02 36.61
CA ALA A 23 -48.59 -48.39 37.66
C ALA A 23 -47.09 -48.51 37.36
N SER A 24 -46.61 -49.69 36.97
CA SER A 24 -45.20 -49.90 36.62
C SER A 24 -44.77 -49.10 35.39
N LEU A 25 -45.63 -48.99 34.37
CA LEU A 25 -45.39 -48.18 33.18
C LEU A 25 -45.37 -46.69 33.50
N ALA A 26 -46.31 -46.22 34.33
CA ALA A 26 -46.35 -44.83 34.79
C ALA A 26 -45.11 -44.47 35.61
N THR A 27 -44.65 -45.36 36.50
CA THR A 27 -43.39 -45.17 37.23
C THR A 27 -42.18 -45.16 36.28
N ALA A 28 -42.12 -46.08 35.31
CA ALA A 28 -41.04 -46.10 34.32
C ALA A 28 -41.00 -44.83 33.46
N MET A 29 -42.16 -44.35 33.00
CA MET A 29 -42.27 -43.07 32.28
C MET A 29 -41.89 -41.88 33.15
N ALA A 30 -42.28 -41.85 34.42
CA ALA A 30 -41.89 -40.79 35.35
C ALA A 30 -40.36 -40.75 35.56
N VAL A 31 -39.71 -41.91 35.70
CA VAL A 31 -38.25 -42.01 35.80
C VAL A 31 -37.57 -41.59 34.51
N ALA A 32 -38.07 -42.02 33.35
CA ALA A 32 -37.56 -41.60 32.04
C ALA A 32 -37.69 -40.09 31.83
N THR A 33 -38.84 -39.50 32.17
CA THR A 33 -39.07 -38.05 32.09
C THR A 33 -38.15 -37.28 33.05
N GLN A 34 -37.95 -37.76 34.29
CA GLN A 34 -36.98 -37.16 35.20
C GLN A 34 -35.54 -37.27 34.66
N GLY A 35 -35.18 -38.37 34.02
CA GLY A 35 -33.91 -38.55 33.33
C GLY A 35 -33.73 -37.53 32.20
N ASN A 36 -34.73 -37.38 31.34
CA ASN A 36 -34.74 -36.42 30.25
C ASN A 36 -34.63 -34.97 30.75
N MET A 37 -35.40 -34.60 31.79
CA MET A 37 -35.33 -33.25 32.37
C MET A 37 -33.96 -32.96 32.99
N ARG A 38 -33.35 -33.93 33.67
CA ARG A 38 -31.99 -33.79 34.21
C ARG A 38 -30.94 -33.67 33.11
N SER A 39 -31.09 -34.41 32.02
CA SER A 39 -30.20 -34.32 30.85
C SER A 39 -30.32 -32.97 30.15
N ALA A 40 -31.55 -32.51 29.91
CA ALA A 40 -31.83 -31.22 29.30
C ALA A 40 -31.30 -30.05 30.16
N SER A 41 -31.54 -30.09 31.48
CA SER A 41 -30.99 -29.10 32.41
C SER A 41 -29.45 -29.11 32.40
N SER A 42 -28.82 -30.30 32.44
CA SER A 42 -27.36 -30.40 32.38
C SER A 42 -26.80 -29.86 31.06
N HIS A 43 -27.49 -30.11 29.94
CA HIS A 43 -27.11 -29.56 28.64
C HIS A 43 -27.25 -28.04 28.59
N LEU A 44 -28.31 -27.47 29.16
CA LEU A 44 -28.48 -26.01 29.25
C LEU A 44 -27.34 -25.34 30.03
N HIS A 45 -26.95 -25.90 31.18
CA HIS A 45 -25.82 -25.38 31.95
C HIS A 45 -24.50 -25.48 31.17
N VAL A 46 -24.30 -26.56 30.41
CA VAL A 46 -23.13 -26.71 29.52
C VAL A 46 -23.13 -25.64 28.42
N VAL A 47 -24.24 -25.43 27.72
CA VAL A 47 -24.34 -24.41 26.66
C VAL A 47 -24.12 -23.00 27.22
N ARG A 48 -24.65 -22.69 28.41
CA ARG A 48 -24.42 -21.39 29.06
C ARG A 48 -22.96 -21.21 29.48
N SER A 49 -22.32 -22.25 30.03
CA SER A 49 -20.89 -22.20 30.34
C SER A 49 -20.02 -22.06 29.08
N LEU A 50 -20.40 -22.64 27.93
CA LEU A 50 -19.72 -22.41 26.64
C LEU A 50 -19.94 -20.98 26.14
N GLY A 51 -21.17 -20.46 26.18
CA GLY A 51 -21.42 -19.06 25.83
C GLY A 51 -20.66 -18.07 26.72
N ALA A 52 -20.41 -18.44 27.99
CA ALA A 52 -19.55 -17.69 28.89
C ALA A 52 -18.06 -17.75 28.51
N VAL A 53 -17.60 -18.87 27.96
CA VAL A 53 -16.26 -19.00 27.37
C VAL A 53 -16.13 -18.09 26.14
N ASP A 54 -17.06 -18.14 25.19
CA ASP A 54 -17.01 -17.30 23.98
C ASP A 54 -17.01 -15.81 24.31
N SER A 55 -17.88 -15.40 25.24
CA SER A 55 -17.94 -14.02 25.71
C SER A 55 -16.64 -13.61 26.41
N GLY A 56 -16.08 -14.51 27.23
CA GLY A 56 -14.81 -14.29 27.91
C GLY A 56 -13.62 -14.23 26.97
N MET A 57 -13.62 -15.01 25.88
CA MET A 57 -12.55 -14.98 24.87
C MET A 57 -12.58 -13.66 24.09
N ARG A 58 -13.76 -13.19 23.69
CA ARG A 58 -13.92 -11.87 23.06
C ARG A 58 -13.51 -10.73 23.99
N LEU A 59 -13.87 -10.82 25.27
CA LEU A 59 -13.42 -9.86 26.27
C LEU A 59 -11.89 -9.91 26.41
N ALA A 60 -11.32 -11.10 26.51
CA ALA A 60 -9.88 -11.28 26.66
C ALA A 60 -9.09 -10.69 25.49
N GLU A 61 -9.54 -10.96 24.25
CA GLU A 61 -8.97 -10.39 23.03
C GLU A 61 -9.08 -8.87 23.02
N SER A 62 -10.27 -8.31 23.30
CA SER A 62 -10.47 -6.86 23.33
C SER A 62 -9.55 -6.18 24.35
N ARG A 63 -9.44 -6.74 25.56
CA ARG A 63 -8.58 -6.21 26.64
C ARG A 63 -7.10 -6.33 26.30
N LEU A 64 -6.68 -7.46 25.74
CA LEU A 64 -5.31 -7.69 25.29
C LEU A 64 -4.94 -6.68 24.18
N ARG A 65 -5.83 -6.46 23.22
CA ARG A 65 -5.68 -5.49 22.12
C ARG A 65 -5.54 -4.07 22.65
N SER A 66 -6.46 -3.63 23.51
CA SER A 66 -6.41 -2.29 24.12
C SER A 66 -5.18 -2.09 25.01
N ALA A 67 -4.71 -3.11 25.71
CA ALA A 67 -3.51 -3.01 26.54
C ALA A 67 -2.24 -2.86 25.69
N SER A 68 -2.10 -3.67 24.63
CA SER A 68 -0.87 -3.67 23.83
C SER A 68 -0.79 -2.50 22.85
N SER A 69 -1.93 -2.01 22.34
CA SER A 69 -1.95 -0.83 21.45
C SER A 69 -1.45 0.44 22.12
N ARG A 70 -1.33 0.46 23.46
CA ARG A 70 -0.74 1.58 24.20
C ARG A 70 0.77 1.68 24.04
N PHE A 71 1.45 0.59 23.71
CA PHE A 71 2.90 0.58 23.57
C PHE A 71 3.24 0.93 22.12
N LEU A 72 3.72 2.15 21.91
CA LEU A 72 4.30 2.59 20.65
C LEU A 72 5.73 2.11 20.57
N VAL A 73 6.03 1.23 19.61
CA VAL A 73 7.34 0.60 19.45
C VAL A 73 8.01 1.05 18.16
N THR A 74 9.27 1.49 18.25
CA THR A 74 10.06 1.91 17.08
C THR A 74 10.72 0.72 16.36
N ARG A 75 10.98 -0.38 17.06
CA ARG A 75 11.44 -1.65 16.46
C ARG A 75 10.44 -2.16 15.41
N GLY A 76 10.91 -2.46 14.21
CA GLY A 76 10.11 -2.91 13.08
C GLY A 76 9.70 -4.38 13.15
N LEU A 77 10.64 -5.26 13.52
CA LEU A 77 10.39 -6.69 13.73
C LEU A 77 10.24 -7.02 15.22
N ILE A 78 9.09 -7.57 15.60
CA ILE A 78 8.80 -8.02 16.96
C ILE A 78 9.13 -9.51 17.09
N ASP A 79 10.35 -9.81 17.51
CA ASP A 79 10.81 -11.18 17.76
C ASP A 79 10.41 -11.70 19.16
N ALA A 80 10.57 -13.01 19.37
CA ALA A 80 10.17 -13.66 20.63
C ALA A 80 10.88 -13.08 21.87
N ALA A 81 12.17 -12.75 21.76
CA ALA A 81 12.93 -12.20 22.88
C ALA A 81 12.47 -10.78 23.25
N TYR A 82 12.10 -9.98 22.24
CA TYR A 82 11.54 -8.66 22.45
C TYR A 82 10.13 -8.72 23.08
N VAL A 83 9.30 -9.69 22.66
CA VAL A 83 8.00 -9.96 23.30
C VAL A 83 8.15 -10.31 24.78
N ASP A 84 9.09 -11.19 25.13
CA ASP A 84 9.36 -11.56 26.53
C ASP A 84 9.74 -10.33 27.38
N THR A 85 10.55 -9.44 26.80
CA THR A 85 10.96 -8.18 27.44
C THR A 85 9.77 -7.26 27.68
N LEU A 86 8.86 -7.11 26.71
CA LEU A 86 7.68 -6.26 26.84
C LEU A 86 6.61 -6.84 27.78
N TRP A 87 6.57 -8.17 27.94
CA TRP A 87 5.62 -8.83 28.82
C TRP A 87 6.00 -8.74 30.31
N PHE A 88 7.26 -9.05 30.64
CA PHE A 88 7.73 -9.12 32.03
C PHE A 88 8.57 -7.93 32.48
N GLY A 89 9.32 -7.33 31.56
CA GLY A 89 10.35 -6.33 31.86
C GLY A 89 9.79 -4.91 32.02
N PRO A 90 10.58 -3.99 32.59
CA PRO A 90 10.29 -2.57 32.44
C PRO A 90 10.36 -2.19 30.96
N VAL A 91 9.56 -1.19 30.58
CA VAL A 91 9.58 -0.60 29.24
C VAL A 91 11.03 -0.31 28.82
N PRO A 92 11.53 -0.95 27.74
CA PRO A 92 12.92 -0.80 27.34
C PRO A 92 13.20 0.64 26.89
N SER A 93 14.38 1.15 27.23
CA SER A 93 14.82 2.48 26.81
C SER A 93 15.39 2.50 25.38
N GLU A 94 15.85 1.35 24.89
CA GLU A 94 16.39 1.19 23.54
C GLU A 94 15.99 -0.19 22.96
N PRO A 95 15.37 -0.25 21.76
CA PRO A 95 14.74 0.87 21.05
C PRO A 95 13.59 1.48 21.87
N GLU A 96 13.40 2.81 21.78
CA GLU A 96 12.44 3.53 22.63
C GLU A 96 11.01 2.98 22.46
N VAL A 97 10.34 2.79 23.61
CA VAL A 97 8.93 2.43 23.68
C VAL A 97 8.18 3.49 24.47
N LYS A 98 7.23 4.16 23.81
CA LYS A 98 6.35 5.16 24.45
C LYS A 98 5.04 4.50 24.84
N VAL A 99 4.63 4.67 26.09
CA VAL A 99 3.35 4.15 26.59
C VAL A 99 2.32 5.28 26.56
N LEU A 100 1.25 5.08 25.80
CA LEU A 100 0.09 5.97 25.74
C LEU A 100 -0.74 5.86 27.03
N ASP A 101 -1.50 6.92 27.27
CA ASP A 101 -2.47 6.98 28.36
C ASP A 101 -3.50 5.84 28.28
N ALA A 102 -4.18 5.59 29.39
CA ALA A 102 -5.20 4.55 29.44
C ALA A 102 -6.36 4.89 28.47
N PRO A 103 -6.93 3.89 27.77
CA PRO A 103 -7.99 4.13 26.80
C PRO A 103 -9.29 4.61 27.48
N GLY A 104 -9.92 5.64 26.90
CA GLY A 104 -11.21 6.19 27.36
C GLY A 104 -11.10 6.95 28.68
N ASP A 105 -12.13 6.86 29.53
CA ASP A 105 -12.19 7.53 30.84
C ASP A 105 -11.51 6.73 31.97
N MET A 106 -10.68 5.72 31.63
CA MET A 106 -10.02 4.89 32.64
C MET A 106 -8.96 5.68 33.39
N VAL A 107 -9.09 5.76 34.71
CA VAL A 107 -8.10 6.41 35.58
C VAL A 107 -7.15 5.37 36.15
N GLU A 108 -5.92 5.32 35.63
CA GLU A 108 -4.83 4.53 36.19
C GLU A 108 -4.01 5.35 37.18
N THR A 109 -3.55 4.72 38.27
CA THR A 109 -2.74 5.40 39.30
C THR A 109 -1.25 5.42 38.98
N THR A 110 -0.80 4.56 38.06
CA THR A 110 0.59 4.43 37.61
C THR A 110 0.65 3.99 36.15
N THR A 111 1.51 4.60 35.34
CA THR A 111 1.81 4.14 33.97
C THR A 111 2.31 2.68 34.01
N PRO A 112 1.76 1.77 33.19
CA PRO A 112 2.13 0.36 33.24
C PRO A 112 3.55 0.15 32.72
N GLY A 113 4.35 -0.62 33.46
CA GLY A 113 5.73 -0.95 33.09
C GLY A 113 5.85 -2.07 32.07
N SER A 114 4.78 -2.84 31.83
CA SER A 114 4.75 -3.98 30.91
C SER A 114 3.34 -4.24 30.38
N ILE A 115 3.21 -5.05 29.33
CA ILE A 115 1.90 -5.44 28.78
C ILE A 115 1.06 -6.15 29.85
N GLN A 116 1.67 -7.03 30.64
CA GLN A 116 0.99 -7.73 31.73
C GLN A 116 0.43 -6.75 32.77
N ALA A 117 1.19 -5.71 33.13
CA ALA A 117 0.73 -4.66 34.05
C ALA A 117 -0.42 -3.83 33.46
N ALA A 118 -0.36 -3.50 32.16
CA ALA A 118 -1.43 -2.78 31.47
C ALA A 118 -2.75 -3.59 31.46
N ILE A 119 -2.68 -4.90 31.18
CA ILE A 119 -3.85 -5.78 31.23
C ILE A 119 -4.41 -5.86 32.65
N ALA A 120 -3.53 -6.00 33.65
CA ALA A 120 -3.93 -6.05 35.05
C ALA A 120 -4.69 -4.77 35.45
N ASN A 121 -4.17 -3.59 35.10
CA ASN A 121 -4.80 -2.31 35.39
C ASN A 121 -6.21 -2.21 34.80
N ILE A 122 -6.40 -2.63 33.54
CA ILE A 122 -7.72 -2.58 32.89
C ILE A 122 -8.72 -3.51 33.61
N HIS A 123 -8.31 -4.75 33.94
CA HIS A 123 -9.19 -5.66 34.69
C HIS A 123 -9.45 -5.18 36.13
N PHE A 124 -8.51 -4.47 36.76
CA PHE A 124 -8.74 -3.81 38.05
C PHE A 124 -9.72 -2.65 37.97
N ALA A 125 -9.68 -1.85 36.90
CA ALA A 125 -10.63 -0.76 36.69
C ALA A 125 -12.08 -1.28 36.54
N ASP A 126 -12.26 -2.43 35.89
CA ASP A 126 -13.56 -3.10 35.75
C ASP A 126 -14.10 -3.69 37.09
N ASN A 127 -13.30 -3.72 38.16
CA ASN A 127 -13.54 -4.50 39.38
C ASN A 127 -14.52 -3.90 40.41
N THR A 128 -15.37 -2.93 40.05
CA THR A 128 -16.11 -2.17 41.07
C THR A 128 -17.43 -2.82 41.54
N THR A 129 -18.07 -3.73 40.80
CA THR A 129 -19.26 -4.49 41.29
C THR A 129 -19.56 -5.85 40.59
N ASN A 130 -18.83 -6.19 39.51
CA ASN A 130 -19.21 -7.30 38.61
C ASN A 130 -18.28 -8.52 38.68
N THR A 131 -17.45 -8.64 39.72
CA THR A 131 -16.58 -9.80 39.93
C THR A 131 -17.01 -10.60 41.16
N ILE A 132 -16.72 -11.90 41.17
CA ILE A 132 -16.96 -12.78 42.32
C ILE A 132 -15.73 -12.73 43.23
N GLN A 133 -15.87 -12.14 44.41
CA GLN A 133 -14.76 -11.93 45.35
C GLN A 133 -14.91 -12.73 46.65
N GLY A 134 -13.79 -13.27 47.14
CA GLY A 134 -13.66 -13.83 48.48
C GLY A 134 -14.24 -15.24 48.68
N SER A 135 -13.98 -15.83 49.84
CA SER A 135 -14.41 -17.18 50.22
C SER A 135 -15.91 -17.29 50.55
N SER A 136 -16.63 -16.17 50.59
CA SER A 136 -18.08 -16.09 50.85
C SER A 136 -18.68 -14.87 50.13
N PRO A 137 -18.87 -14.93 48.81
CA PRO A 137 -19.35 -13.79 48.02
C PRO A 137 -20.80 -13.45 48.38
N THR A 138 -21.11 -12.16 48.52
CA THR A 138 -22.48 -11.67 48.73
C THR A 138 -23.25 -11.50 47.42
N ASN A 139 -22.53 -11.40 46.30
CA ASN A 139 -23.05 -11.16 44.96
C ASN A 139 -23.11 -12.42 44.07
N ALA A 140 -22.84 -13.62 44.62
CA ALA A 140 -22.92 -14.90 43.91
C ALA A 140 -23.46 -16.01 44.83
N PRO A 141 -24.02 -17.11 44.28
CA PRO A 141 -24.57 -18.21 45.09
C PRO A 141 -23.53 -19.00 45.88
N ALA A 142 -22.30 -19.08 45.38
CA ALA A 142 -21.18 -19.81 45.99
C ALA A 142 -19.85 -19.20 45.52
N PRO A 143 -18.75 -19.35 46.29
CA PRO A 143 -17.43 -18.94 45.84
C PRO A 143 -16.98 -19.74 44.61
N ILE A 144 -16.18 -19.10 43.76
CA ILE A 144 -15.39 -19.76 42.72
C ILE A 144 -13.93 -19.67 43.17
N VAL A 145 -13.23 -20.80 43.19
CA VAL A 145 -11.80 -20.84 43.50
C VAL A 145 -11.05 -20.31 42.30
N VAL A 146 -10.32 -19.20 42.47
CA VAL A 146 -9.43 -18.67 41.44
C VAL A 146 -8.36 -19.73 41.15
N LEU A 147 -8.24 -20.12 39.88
CA LEU A 147 -7.23 -21.09 39.45
C LEU A 147 -5.83 -20.54 39.72
N ASP A 148 -5.02 -21.26 40.50
CA ASP A 148 -3.60 -20.98 40.63
C ASP A 148 -2.87 -21.58 39.42
N ARG A 149 -2.30 -20.70 38.59
CA ARG A 149 -1.54 -21.08 37.38
C ARG A 149 -0.04 -20.74 37.51
N GLY A 150 0.43 -20.39 38.71
CA GLY A 150 1.81 -19.94 38.96
C GLY A 150 2.00 -18.43 38.83
N GLU A 151 3.16 -17.93 39.26
CA GLU A 151 3.45 -16.49 39.40
C GLU A 151 3.58 -15.75 38.05
N ASP A 152 3.91 -16.46 36.97
CA ASP A 152 4.10 -15.87 35.63
C ASP A 152 2.77 -15.64 34.87
N TRP A 153 1.65 -16.15 35.39
CA TRP A 153 0.33 -16.01 34.80
C TRP A 153 -0.43 -14.82 35.40
N LEU A 154 -1.06 -14.02 34.55
CA LEU A 154 -2.05 -13.05 34.99
C LEU A 154 -3.44 -13.72 35.01
N VAL A 155 -3.95 -14.01 36.20
CA VAL A 155 -5.28 -14.62 36.39
C VAL A 155 -6.25 -13.59 36.94
N THR A 156 -7.36 -13.36 36.23
CA THR A 156 -8.40 -12.43 36.68
C THR A 156 -9.30 -13.08 37.72
N LEU A 157 -10.03 -12.25 38.47
CA LEU A 157 -11.20 -12.72 39.21
C LEU A 157 -12.32 -13.14 38.23
N PRO A 158 -13.23 -14.06 38.61
CA PRO A 158 -14.38 -14.40 37.79
C PRO A 158 -15.30 -13.20 37.59
N ILE A 159 -15.58 -12.87 36.33
CA ILE A 159 -16.38 -11.73 35.86
C ILE A 159 -17.79 -12.21 35.56
N GLY A 160 -18.81 -11.58 36.13
CA GLY A 160 -20.21 -11.94 35.94
C GLY A 160 -20.74 -11.58 34.57
N ILE A 161 -21.45 -12.52 33.93
CA ILE A 161 -22.11 -12.34 32.63
C ILE A 161 -23.63 -12.22 32.81
N ALA A 162 -24.22 -13.06 33.68
CA ALA A 162 -25.65 -13.07 33.93
C ALA A 162 -25.97 -13.14 35.42
N ARG A 163 -27.11 -12.55 35.79
CA ARG A 163 -27.61 -12.52 37.16
C ARG A 163 -29.00 -13.15 37.25
N ASN A 164 -29.33 -13.69 38.42
CA ASN A 164 -30.69 -14.12 38.75
C ASN A 164 -31.53 -12.95 39.29
N ASP A 165 -32.81 -13.21 39.57
CA ASP A 165 -33.76 -12.23 40.12
C ASP A 165 -33.34 -11.67 41.49
N ALA A 166 -32.49 -12.38 42.23
CA ALA A 166 -31.91 -11.93 43.50
C ALA A 166 -30.66 -11.05 43.32
N GLY A 167 -30.29 -10.72 42.07
CA GLY A 167 -29.11 -9.93 41.73
C GLY A 167 -27.78 -10.68 41.84
N GLN A 168 -27.80 -11.99 42.09
CA GLN A 168 -26.60 -12.82 42.21
C GLN A 168 -26.09 -13.25 40.84
N ILE A 169 -24.78 -13.24 40.65
CA ILE A 169 -24.10 -13.72 39.45
C ILE A 169 -24.27 -15.25 39.36
N VAL A 170 -24.92 -15.72 38.30
CA VAL A 170 -25.17 -17.17 38.06
C VAL A 170 -24.42 -17.71 36.84
N THR A 171 -23.92 -16.82 35.98
CA THR A 171 -23.02 -17.16 34.89
C THR A 171 -21.83 -16.22 34.94
N ALA A 172 -20.62 -16.75 34.88
CA ALA A 172 -19.38 -15.98 34.99
C ALA A 172 -18.30 -16.51 34.05
N THR A 173 -17.27 -15.72 33.81
CA THR A 173 -16.09 -16.11 33.04
C THR A 173 -14.82 -15.68 33.77
N GLN A 174 -13.77 -16.48 33.72
CA GLN A 174 -12.46 -16.16 34.25
C GLN A 174 -11.44 -16.23 33.14
N VAL A 175 -10.61 -15.20 33.02
CA VAL A 175 -9.58 -15.10 31.99
C VAL A 175 -8.22 -15.31 32.65
N SER A 176 -7.36 -16.08 32.00
CA SER A 176 -5.97 -16.31 32.40
C SER A 176 -5.06 -16.04 31.22
N TYR A 177 -4.13 -15.10 31.38
CA TYR A 177 -3.11 -14.79 30.37
C TYR A 177 -1.79 -15.43 30.79
N GLY A 178 -1.29 -16.32 29.95
CA GLY A 178 -0.03 -17.02 30.16
C GLY A 178 1.15 -16.23 29.61
N PRO A 179 2.37 -16.60 30.05
CA PRO A 179 3.58 -15.98 29.53
C PRO A 179 3.75 -16.27 28.04
N PRO A 180 4.44 -15.38 27.30
CA PRO A 180 4.77 -15.62 25.92
C PRO A 180 5.59 -16.91 25.74
N ASP A 181 5.25 -17.66 24.69
CA ASP A 181 5.94 -18.87 24.25
C ASP A 181 6.22 -18.70 22.76
N ASN A 182 7.50 -18.54 22.40
CA ASN A 182 7.94 -18.24 21.03
C ASN A 182 7.23 -16.99 20.41
N GLY A 183 7.05 -15.92 21.21
CA GLY A 183 6.39 -14.68 20.78
C GLY A 183 4.85 -14.74 20.74
N GLU A 184 4.24 -15.82 21.24
CA GLU A 184 2.78 -15.98 21.31
C GLU A 184 2.28 -16.03 22.76
N PHE A 185 1.24 -15.28 23.07
CA PHE A 185 0.55 -15.33 24.35
C PHE A 185 -0.51 -16.41 24.33
N ARG A 186 -0.57 -17.20 25.40
CA ARG A 186 -1.66 -18.15 25.60
C ARG A 186 -2.76 -17.51 26.45
N VAL A 187 -3.98 -17.48 25.94
CA VAL A 187 -5.15 -17.04 26.70
C VAL A 187 -6.02 -18.25 26.97
N VAL A 188 -6.33 -18.47 28.25
CA VAL A 188 -7.23 -19.54 28.70
C VAL A 188 -8.44 -18.91 29.37
N VAL A 189 -9.63 -19.28 28.90
CA VAL A 189 -10.89 -18.77 29.43
C VAL A 189 -11.68 -19.91 30.03
N THR A 190 -12.13 -19.74 31.28
CA THR A 190 -13.01 -20.69 31.96
C THR A 190 -14.37 -20.07 32.20
N GLY A 191 -15.41 -20.62 31.58
CA GLY A 191 -16.80 -20.23 31.76
C GLY A 191 -17.48 -21.07 32.84
N TYR A 192 -18.28 -20.41 33.67
CA TYR A 192 -18.99 -20.98 34.82
C TYR A 192 -20.48 -20.72 34.70
N ASP A 193 -21.30 -21.74 34.98
CA ASP A 193 -22.76 -21.60 35.15
C ASP A 193 -23.24 -22.33 36.41
N TRP A 194 -24.06 -21.68 37.23
CA TRP A 194 -24.51 -22.22 38.51
C TRP A 194 -25.66 -23.23 38.31
N ASP A 195 -25.45 -24.46 38.77
CA ASP A 195 -26.50 -25.48 38.87
C ASP A 195 -27.08 -25.45 40.31
N PRO A 196 -28.28 -24.86 40.51
CA PRO A 196 -28.89 -24.75 41.84
C PRO A 196 -29.37 -26.10 42.38
N VAL A 197 -29.57 -27.11 41.52
CA VAL A 197 -30.03 -28.45 41.93
C VAL A 197 -28.86 -29.24 42.52
N ARG A 198 -27.67 -29.10 41.95
CA ARG A 198 -26.45 -29.77 42.42
C ARG A 198 -25.59 -28.90 43.34
N ALA A 199 -25.97 -27.62 43.51
CA ALA A 199 -25.25 -26.62 44.28
C ALA A 199 -23.75 -26.54 43.91
N ARG A 200 -23.46 -26.50 42.60
CA ARG A 200 -22.10 -26.42 42.06
C ARG A 200 -22.04 -25.62 40.77
N TRP A 201 -20.85 -25.14 40.44
CA TRP A 201 -20.55 -24.56 39.14
C TRP A 201 -20.33 -25.65 38.08
N VAL A 202 -20.87 -25.43 36.89
CA VAL A 202 -20.57 -26.18 35.68
C VAL A 202 -19.52 -25.40 34.91
N GLU A 203 -18.41 -26.06 34.58
CA GLU A 203 -17.21 -25.43 34.04
C GLU A 203 -16.93 -25.90 32.62
N ARG A 204 -16.54 -24.96 31.76
CA ARG A 204 -16.00 -25.21 30.42
C ARG A 204 -14.79 -24.32 30.20
N THR A 205 -13.82 -24.82 29.46
CA THR A 205 -12.57 -24.12 29.21
C THR A 205 -12.27 -24.14 27.71
N ALA A 206 -11.74 -23.02 27.22
CA ALA A 206 -11.10 -22.95 25.93
C ALA A 206 -9.75 -22.22 26.05
N GLU A 207 -8.83 -22.55 25.16
CA GLU A 207 -7.59 -21.80 24.97
C GLU A 207 -7.47 -21.28 23.54
N GLN A 208 -6.81 -20.14 23.40
CA GLN A 208 -6.44 -19.55 22.12
C GLN A 208 -5.07 -18.88 22.24
N ARG A 209 -4.26 -18.98 21.19
CA ARG A 209 -2.98 -18.27 21.13
C ARG A 209 -3.12 -16.96 20.38
N PHE A 210 -2.39 -15.96 20.83
CA PHE A 210 -2.36 -14.62 20.23
C PHE A 210 -0.91 -14.22 19.96
N ARG A 211 -0.65 -13.58 18.83
CA ARG A 211 0.67 -13.05 18.48
C ARG A 211 0.65 -11.54 18.51
N VAL A 212 1.68 -10.92 19.11
CA VAL A 212 1.92 -9.48 19.00
C VAL A 212 2.79 -9.21 17.78
N THR A 213 2.40 -8.20 17.02
CA THR A 213 3.09 -7.76 15.81
C THR A 213 3.03 -6.24 15.74
N LYS A 214 3.99 -5.63 15.06
CA LYS A 214 3.89 -4.23 14.63
C LYS A 214 3.47 -4.23 13.18
N ARG A 215 2.45 -3.44 12.86
CA ARG A 215 1.86 -3.42 11.52
C ARG A 215 1.59 -2.02 11.07
N ILE A 216 1.80 -1.80 9.79
CA ILE A 216 1.28 -0.65 9.08
C ILE A 216 0.21 -1.19 8.14
N GLU A 217 -1.04 -0.80 8.39
CA GLU A 217 -2.17 -1.32 7.60
C GLU A 217 -2.30 -0.58 6.26
N PHE A 218 -1.69 0.60 6.16
CA PHE A 218 -1.70 1.45 4.99
C PHE A 218 -0.97 0.82 3.80
N ALA A 219 -1.53 1.01 2.62
CA ALA A 219 -0.84 0.82 1.35
C ALA A 219 0.16 1.94 1.10
N MET A 220 -0.17 3.15 1.55
CA MET A 220 0.65 4.35 1.37
C MET A 220 0.44 5.34 2.51
N ILE A 221 1.54 5.96 2.97
CA ILE A 221 1.54 7.19 3.77
C ILE A 221 2.38 8.23 3.04
N SER A 222 1.75 9.30 2.60
CA SER A 222 2.39 10.40 1.88
C SER A 222 2.52 11.64 2.74
N THR A 223 3.69 12.28 2.75
CA THR A 223 3.91 13.62 3.35
C THR A 223 3.67 14.76 2.36
N VAL A 224 3.48 14.43 1.07
CA VAL A 224 3.08 15.34 -0.01
C VAL A 224 1.65 15.06 -0.46
N ALA A 225 1.09 15.95 -1.29
CA ALA A 225 -0.19 15.68 -1.95
C ALA A 225 -0.14 14.36 -2.73
N THR A 226 -1.22 13.58 -2.70
CA THR A 226 -1.29 12.29 -3.39
C THR A 226 -2.18 12.41 -4.62
N GLN A 227 -1.75 11.87 -5.75
CA GLN A 227 -2.54 11.87 -6.97
C GLN A 227 -2.71 10.43 -7.47
N LEU A 228 -3.95 10.00 -7.69
CA LEU A 228 -4.32 8.70 -8.23
C LEU A 228 -4.89 8.89 -9.63
N GLY A 229 -4.07 8.62 -10.64
CA GLY A 229 -4.41 8.72 -12.04
C GLY A 229 -5.11 7.50 -12.60
N GLN A 230 -5.41 7.53 -13.91
CA GLN A 230 -5.91 6.38 -14.65
C GLN A 230 -4.90 5.22 -14.62
N GLY A 231 -5.39 3.98 -14.66
CA GLY A 231 -4.58 2.76 -14.55
C GLY A 231 -4.08 2.44 -13.14
N ALA A 232 -4.36 3.28 -12.13
CA ALA A 232 -3.99 3.04 -10.73
C ALA A 232 -5.09 2.32 -9.94
N SER A 233 -4.72 1.30 -9.17
CA SER A 233 -5.59 0.70 -8.15
C SER A 233 -4.83 0.52 -6.85
N VAL A 234 -5.45 0.96 -5.75
CA VAL A 234 -4.88 0.85 -4.40
C VAL A 234 -5.74 -0.06 -3.55
N LYS A 235 -5.13 -1.10 -2.96
CA LYS A 235 -5.76 -1.98 -1.99
C LYS A 235 -5.12 -1.77 -0.63
N GLY A 236 -5.94 -1.37 0.34
CA GLY A 236 -5.50 -0.97 1.67
C GLY A 236 -5.69 0.55 1.89
N PRO A 237 -5.71 1.00 3.16
CA PRO A 237 -5.86 2.41 3.49
C PRO A 237 -4.77 3.31 2.90
N ILE A 238 -5.13 4.55 2.61
CA ILE A 238 -4.22 5.61 2.17
C ILE A 238 -4.16 6.69 3.25
N GLY A 239 -2.95 7.08 3.63
CA GLY A 239 -2.69 8.16 4.56
C GLY A 239 -2.04 9.36 3.87
N VAL A 240 -2.59 10.56 4.05
CA VAL A 240 -1.98 11.79 3.54
C VAL A 240 -1.74 12.76 4.70
N LEU A 241 -0.47 12.97 5.01
CA LEU A 241 0.02 13.84 6.09
C LEU A 241 0.08 15.32 5.69
N PHE A 242 -0.14 15.64 4.40
CA PHE A 242 -0.20 17.01 3.91
C PHE A 242 -1.26 17.79 4.72
N ASP A 243 -0.78 18.74 5.52
CA ASP A 243 -1.55 19.46 6.53
C ASP A 243 -1.82 20.89 6.05
N SER A 244 -3.05 21.32 6.26
CA SER A 244 -3.70 22.46 5.63
C SER A 244 -3.62 23.77 6.40
N ASN A 245 -2.79 23.90 7.43
CA ASN A 245 -2.60 25.23 8.07
C ASN A 245 -2.06 26.30 7.09
N ASP A 246 -1.65 25.89 5.88
CA ASP A 246 -1.20 26.71 4.75
C ASP A 246 -2.22 26.78 3.56
N LEU A 247 -3.39 26.10 3.63
CA LEU A 247 -4.45 26.13 2.57
C LEU A 247 -5.03 27.52 2.29
N ASP A 248 -4.65 28.52 3.08
CA ASP A 248 -5.17 29.88 3.01
C ASP A 248 -4.35 30.80 2.10
N THR A 249 -3.35 30.31 1.35
CA THR A 249 -2.63 31.21 0.41
C THR A 249 -2.23 30.70 -0.97
N ILE A 250 -2.04 29.39 -1.28
CA ILE A 250 -1.80 28.85 -2.65
C ILE A 250 -1.67 27.29 -2.68
N ASP A 251 -2.08 26.55 -1.66
CA ASP A 251 -1.89 25.09 -1.65
C ASP A 251 -3.00 24.34 -2.43
N GLY A 252 -2.57 23.51 -3.37
CA GLY A 252 -3.42 22.60 -4.15
C GLY A 252 -4.05 21.46 -3.31
N PRO A 253 -4.92 20.65 -3.93
CA PRO A 253 -5.68 19.62 -3.24
C PRO A 253 -4.78 18.57 -2.57
N PRO A 254 -5.01 18.20 -1.29
CA PRO A 254 -4.24 17.14 -0.61
C PRO A 254 -4.32 15.78 -1.29
N LEU A 255 -5.47 15.50 -1.92
CA LEU A 255 -5.72 14.28 -2.67
C LEU A 255 -6.41 14.62 -3.99
N VAL A 256 -5.89 14.04 -5.08
CA VAL A 256 -6.56 13.98 -6.37
C VAL A 256 -6.74 12.50 -6.74
N ALA A 257 -7.92 12.11 -7.19
CA ALA A 257 -8.18 10.81 -7.78
C ALA A 257 -9.07 11.00 -9.01
N ARG A 258 -8.74 10.31 -10.11
CA ARG A 258 -9.48 10.36 -11.37
C ARG A 258 -10.10 9.01 -11.68
N SER A 259 -11.30 9.04 -12.28
CA SER A 259 -11.95 7.82 -12.75
C SER A 259 -11.18 7.18 -13.92
N ASP A 260 -11.11 5.85 -13.93
CA ASP A 260 -10.49 5.07 -14.99
C ASP A 260 -11.34 4.97 -16.27
N PHE A 261 -12.58 5.47 -16.26
CA PHE A 261 -13.56 5.26 -17.34
C PHE A 261 -13.74 6.47 -18.29
N TYR A 262 -13.06 7.59 -18.02
CA TYR A 262 -13.07 8.76 -18.90
C TYR A 262 -12.21 8.56 -20.15
N GLY A 263 -12.65 9.17 -21.27
CA GLY A 263 -11.92 9.17 -22.54
C GLY A 263 -12.10 7.88 -23.35
N LEU A 264 -12.97 6.96 -22.91
CA LEU A 264 -13.29 5.73 -23.63
C LEU A 264 -14.38 5.95 -24.69
N ASN A 265 -15.38 6.78 -24.37
CA ASN A 265 -16.49 7.12 -25.25
C ASN A 265 -17.14 8.44 -24.82
N PRO A 266 -17.37 9.42 -25.71
CA PRO A 266 -17.95 10.71 -25.34
C PRO A 266 -19.32 10.64 -24.65
N VAL A 267 -20.14 9.63 -24.98
CA VAL A 267 -21.46 9.42 -24.34
C VAL A 267 -21.29 8.81 -22.94
N LEU A 268 -20.25 7.99 -22.73
CA LEU A 268 -19.90 7.52 -21.39
C LEU A 268 -19.39 8.69 -20.55
N ASP A 269 -18.52 9.54 -21.09
CA ASP A 269 -17.99 10.72 -20.40
C ASP A 269 -19.13 11.63 -19.91
N GLN A 270 -20.14 11.90 -20.75
CA GLN A 270 -21.32 12.68 -20.34
C GLN A 270 -22.11 12.02 -19.20
N LYS A 271 -22.24 10.68 -19.19
CA LYS A 271 -22.91 9.95 -18.09
C LYS A 271 -22.12 10.06 -16.79
N LEU A 272 -20.78 10.01 -16.87
CA LEU A 272 -19.89 10.17 -15.72
C LEU A 272 -19.93 11.60 -15.17
N ASP A 273 -19.96 12.61 -16.05
CA ASP A 273 -20.09 14.01 -15.64
C ASP A 273 -21.38 14.25 -14.85
N ASP A 274 -22.51 13.73 -15.34
CA ASP A 274 -23.80 13.82 -14.64
C ASP A 274 -23.76 13.05 -13.32
N PHE A 275 -23.14 11.86 -13.29
CA PHE A 275 -22.99 11.06 -12.08
C PHE A 275 -22.19 11.80 -11.00
N TYR A 276 -21.01 12.33 -11.33
CA TYR A 276 -20.17 13.04 -10.37
C TYR A 276 -20.78 14.38 -9.95
N ALA A 277 -21.59 15.02 -10.79
CA ALA A 277 -22.39 16.17 -10.38
C ALA A 277 -23.40 15.78 -9.27
N ILE A 278 -24.05 14.61 -9.39
CA ILE A 278 -24.99 14.11 -8.38
C ILE A 278 -24.28 13.61 -7.11
N ILE A 279 -23.11 12.97 -7.24
CA ILE A 279 -22.28 12.56 -6.08
C ILE A 279 -22.03 13.77 -5.16
N ARG A 280 -21.62 14.91 -5.72
CA ARG A 280 -21.32 16.13 -4.94
C ARG A 280 -22.49 16.68 -4.12
N GLU A 281 -23.73 16.32 -4.47
CA GLU A 281 -24.94 16.78 -3.78
C GLU A 281 -25.58 15.70 -2.89
N TYR A 282 -25.54 14.44 -3.31
CA TYR A 282 -26.33 13.36 -2.70
C TYR A 282 -25.51 12.31 -1.96
N ASP A 283 -24.20 12.17 -2.23
CA ASP A 283 -23.32 11.28 -1.47
C ASP A 283 -23.13 11.84 -0.06
N THR A 284 -23.54 11.06 0.94
CA THR A 284 -23.51 11.49 2.34
C THR A 284 -22.30 10.98 3.12
N ASN A 285 -21.63 9.93 2.65
CA ASN A 285 -20.53 9.30 3.37
C ASN A 285 -19.16 9.53 2.68
N GLY A 286 -19.14 10.08 1.46
CA GLY A 286 -17.94 10.40 0.71
C GLY A 286 -17.27 9.17 0.10
N ASP A 287 -18.01 8.09 -0.14
CA ASP A 287 -17.47 6.87 -0.74
C ASP A 287 -17.51 6.87 -2.28
N ASN A 288 -17.99 7.95 -2.87
CA ASN A 288 -18.18 8.15 -4.32
C ASN A 288 -19.09 7.09 -4.96
N ARG A 289 -20.08 6.61 -4.19
CA ARG A 289 -21.10 5.68 -4.67
C ARG A 289 -22.45 6.14 -4.15
N LEU A 290 -23.51 5.75 -4.85
CA LEU A 290 -24.88 6.05 -4.43
C LEU A 290 -25.55 4.77 -3.94
N SER A 291 -25.86 4.68 -2.65
CA SER A 291 -26.61 3.56 -2.09
C SER A 291 -28.07 3.61 -2.50
N LEU A 292 -28.56 2.51 -3.07
CA LEU A 292 -29.97 2.34 -3.40
C LEU A 292 -30.87 2.19 -2.16
N SER A 293 -30.27 1.86 -1.01
CA SER A 293 -30.99 1.70 0.25
C SER A 293 -31.05 2.98 1.09
N HIS A 294 -30.24 3.99 0.74
CA HIS A 294 -30.17 5.25 1.47
C HIS A 294 -31.15 6.26 0.87
N ALA A 295 -31.98 6.88 1.73
CA ALA A 295 -33.09 7.72 1.28
C ALA A 295 -32.64 8.97 0.51
N THR A 296 -31.50 9.56 0.87
CA THR A 296 -30.92 10.70 0.15
C THR A 296 -30.27 10.26 -1.15
N GLU A 297 -29.38 9.28 -1.12
CA GLU A 297 -28.59 8.88 -2.30
C GLU A 297 -29.46 8.27 -3.40
N SER A 298 -30.45 7.44 -3.05
CA SER A 298 -31.41 6.89 -4.01
C SER A 298 -32.27 7.96 -4.71
N ALA A 299 -32.48 9.11 -4.08
CA ALA A 299 -33.15 10.24 -4.72
C ALA A 299 -32.30 10.86 -5.84
N GLY A 300 -30.98 10.96 -5.63
CA GLY A 300 -30.03 11.39 -6.67
C GLY A 300 -30.02 10.46 -7.88
N VAL A 301 -30.04 9.14 -7.65
CA VAL A 301 -30.14 8.13 -8.73
C VAL A 301 -31.41 8.30 -9.56
N ALA A 302 -32.53 8.62 -8.92
CA ALA A 302 -33.80 8.84 -9.63
C ALA A 302 -33.75 10.08 -10.54
N LEU A 303 -32.97 11.11 -10.18
CA LEU A 303 -32.76 12.30 -11.02
C LEU A 303 -31.89 12.00 -12.25
N LEU A 304 -30.93 11.08 -12.13
CA LEU A 304 -30.07 10.70 -13.26
C LEU A 304 -30.83 9.89 -14.33
N ASN A 305 -31.69 8.96 -13.90
CA ASN A 305 -32.38 8.04 -14.80
C ASN A 305 -33.49 8.68 -15.67
N VAL A 306 -33.71 9.99 -15.56
CA VAL A 306 -34.65 10.72 -16.43
C VAL A 306 -34.02 11.18 -17.75
N ASN A 307 -32.69 11.12 -17.86
CA ASN A 307 -31.93 11.62 -19.00
C ASN A 307 -32.00 10.66 -20.21
N ASP A 308 -31.97 11.25 -21.40
CA ASP A 308 -31.90 10.57 -22.70
C ASP A 308 -30.54 10.92 -23.34
N TYR A 309 -29.59 9.99 -23.24
CA TYR A 309 -28.23 10.14 -23.77
C TYR A 309 -28.13 9.70 -25.24
N THR A 310 -29.09 8.91 -25.73
CA THR A 310 -29.11 8.45 -27.13
C THR A 310 -29.82 9.42 -28.07
N GLY A 311 -30.63 10.33 -27.52
CA GLY A 311 -31.40 11.32 -28.26
C GLY A 311 -32.57 10.70 -29.04
N ASP A 312 -33.01 9.49 -28.67
CA ASP A 312 -34.08 8.77 -29.36
C ASP A 312 -35.48 9.12 -28.85
N GLY A 313 -35.57 9.99 -27.83
CA GLY A 313 -36.80 10.44 -27.20
C GLY A 313 -37.29 9.51 -26.08
N THR A 314 -36.51 8.49 -25.70
CA THR A 314 -36.79 7.60 -24.58
C THR A 314 -35.73 7.71 -23.49
N GLN A 315 -36.13 7.44 -22.24
CA GLN A 315 -35.21 7.48 -21.11
C GLN A 315 -34.37 6.22 -21.08
N ASP A 316 -33.05 6.37 -21.08
CA ASP A 316 -32.12 5.22 -21.16
C ASP A 316 -32.11 4.39 -19.86
N ASN A 317 -32.44 5.02 -18.73
CA ASN A 317 -32.27 4.45 -17.39
C ASN A 317 -30.84 3.89 -17.22
N ALA A 318 -29.85 4.73 -17.52
CA ALA A 318 -28.45 4.37 -17.66
C ALA A 318 -27.73 4.03 -16.34
N PHE A 319 -28.34 4.32 -15.18
CA PHE A 319 -27.74 4.17 -13.86
C PHE A 319 -28.43 3.03 -13.12
N ARG A 320 -27.84 1.83 -13.20
CA ARG A 320 -28.36 0.59 -12.60
C ARG A 320 -27.23 -0.13 -11.88
N ASP A 321 -27.55 -0.78 -10.77
CA ASP A 321 -26.63 -1.63 -10.02
C ASP A 321 -26.34 -2.93 -10.81
N MET A 322 -25.36 -2.86 -11.71
CA MET A 322 -24.92 -3.98 -12.56
C MET A 322 -24.12 -4.99 -11.74
N THR A 323 -23.38 -4.51 -10.74
CA THR A 323 -22.56 -5.32 -9.84
C THR A 323 -23.34 -6.01 -8.71
N ARG A 324 -24.62 -5.69 -8.55
CA ARG A 324 -25.55 -6.26 -7.57
C ARG A 324 -25.07 -6.09 -6.13
N ASN A 325 -24.38 -4.99 -5.86
CA ASN A 325 -23.79 -4.72 -4.55
C ASN A 325 -24.65 -3.76 -3.70
N GLY A 326 -25.77 -3.26 -4.23
CA GLY A 326 -26.67 -2.31 -3.57
C GLY A 326 -26.29 -0.84 -3.75
N TYR A 327 -25.28 -0.55 -4.58
CA TYR A 327 -24.77 0.77 -4.89
C TYR A 327 -24.74 0.97 -6.40
N ILE A 328 -24.64 2.23 -6.82
CA ILE A 328 -24.28 2.62 -8.19
C ILE A 328 -22.94 3.36 -8.11
N ASP A 329 -21.97 2.86 -8.87
CA ASP A 329 -20.66 3.46 -9.06
C ASP A 329 -20.28 3.62 -10.54
N ASP A 330 -19.13 4.22 -10.82
CA ASP A 330 -18.67 4.45 -12.20
C ASP A 330 -18.44 3.15 -12.99
N PHE A 331 -18.13 2.05 -12.31
CA PHE A 331 -17.99 0.74 -12.91
C PHE A 331 -19.34 0.14 -13.31
N ASP A 332 -20.39 0.34 -12.52
CA ASP A 332 -21.75 -0.03 -12.92
C ASP A 332 -22.19 0.67 -14.22
N ILE A 333 -21.88 1.97 -14.34
CA ILE A 333 -22.19 2.78 -15.52
C ILE A 333 -21.39 2.27 -16.74
N PHE A 334 -20.11 1.95 -16.54
CA PHE A 334 -19.25 1.35 -17.57
C PHE A 334 -19.80 0.00 -18.06
N LEU A 335 -20.15 -0.91 -17.14
CA LEU A 335 -20.70 -2.22 -17.50
C LEU A 335 -21.98 -2.07 -18.31
N PHE A 336 -22.89 -1.20 -17.88
CA PHE A 336 -24.13 -0.94 -18.61
C PHE A 336 -23.91 -0.32 -19.99
N HIS A 337 -22.87 0.50 -20.15
CA HIS A 337 -22.57 1.14 -21.43
C HIS A 337 -22.08 0.14 -22.50
N PHE A 338 -21.23 -0.81 -22.10
CA PHE A 338 -20.60 -1.74 -23.05
C PHE A 338 -21.33 -3.09 -23.20
N ASP A 339 -22.20 -3.47 -22.26
CA ASP A 339 -23.07 -4.64 -22.36
C ASP A 339 -24.11 -4.45 -23.48
N SER A 340 -23.71 -4.79 -24.70
CA SER A 340 -24.47 -4.52 -25.91
C SER A 340 -25.61 -5.52 -26.10
N ASN A 341 -25.49 -6.70 -25.48
CA ASN A 341 -26.43 -7.79 -25.63
C ASN A 341 -27.41 -7.93 -24.44
N GLY A 342 -27.13 -7.25 -23.32
CA GLY A 342 -27.97 -7.15 -22.14
C GLY A 342 -27.94 -8.39 -21.24
N ASP A 343 -26.90 -9.21 -21.30
CA ASP A 343 -26.74 -10.40 -20.45
C ASP A 343 -26.07 -10.12 -19.10
N GLY A 344 -25.70 -8.86 -18.85
CA GLY A 344 -25.05 -8.40 -17.63
C GLY A 344 -23.56 -8.73 -17.60
N ARG A 345 -22.94 -8.99 -18.77
CA ARG A 345 -21.52 -9.24 -18.94
C ARG A 345 -20.98 -8.37 -20.06
N VAL A 346 -19.70 -8.02 -19.96
CA VAL A 346 -18.97 -7.36 -21.03
C VAL A 346 -17.85 -8.27 -21.47
N VAL A 347 -17.98 -8.85 -22.67
CA VAL A 347 -16.95 -9.73 -23.23
C VAL A 347 -15.72 -8.92 -23.64
N LEU A 348 -14.54 -9.35 -23.17
CA LEU A 348 -13.27 -8.70 -23.47
C LEU A 348 -12.77 -8.99 -24.88
N SER A 349 -11.67 -8.35 -25.27
CA SER A 349 -11.02 -8.59 -26.56
C SER A 349 -10.65 -10.07 -26.78
N ASN A 350 -10.48 -10.45 -28.04
CA ASN A 350 -10.01 -11.80 -28.40
C ASN A 350 -8.65 -12.14 -27.76
N ALA A 351 -7.81 -11.14 -27.49
CA ALA A 351 -6.51 -11.35 -26.85
C ALA A 351 -6.66 -11.69 -25.36
N LEU A 352 -7.63 -11.06 -24.68
CA LEU A 352 -7.89 -11.27 -23.25
C LEU A 352 -8.79 -12.46 -22.94
N THR A 353 -9.60 -12.90 -23.90
CA THR A 353 -10.42 -14.12 -23.80
C THR A 353 -9.66 -15.39 -24.20
N ALA A 354 -8.52 -15.26 -24.90
CA ALA A 354 -7.68 -16.41 -25.26
C ALA A 354 -7.25 -17.18 -24.01
N GLY A 355 -7.47 -18.51 -23.99
CA GLY A 355 -7.12 -19.36 -22.85
C GLY A 355 -8.04 -19.22 -21.63
N THR A 356 -9.12 -18.43 -21.71
CA THR A 356 -10.11 -18.30 -20.64
C THR A 356 -11.39 -19.10 -20.95
N PRO A 357 -12.29 -19.31 -19.97
CA PRO A 357 -13.57 -19.98 -20.21
C PRO A 357 -14.47 -19.31 -21.26
N ASN A 358 -14.23 -18.03 -21.58
CA ASN A 358 -15.01 -17.24 -22.53
C ASN A 358 -14.30 -17.04 -23.88
N GLU A 359 -13.28 -17.86 -24.19
CA GLU A 359 -12.64 -17.85 -25.50
C GLU A 359 -13.64 -18.06 -26.65
N GLY A 360 -13.55 -17.22 -27.68
CA GLY A 360 -14.38 -17.30 -28.89
C GLY A 360 -15.78 -16.66 -28.76
N GLN A 361 -16.09 -16.04 -27.63
CA GLN A 361 -17.25 -15.13 -27.52
C GLN A 361 -17.01 -13.85 -28.33
N THR A 362 -18.09 -13.18 -28.74
CA THR A 362 -18.00 -11.91 -29.49
C THR A 362 -17.55 -10.80 -28.56
N PRO A 363 -16.43 -10.11 -28.81
CA PRO A 363 -15.99 -8.99 -27.95
C PRO A 363 -16.97 -7.82 -27.94
N GLU A 364 -17.17 -7.23 -26.76
CA GLU A 364 -17.98 -6.03 -26.54
C GLU A 364 -17.11 -4.84 -26.12
N PHE A 365 -15.99 -5.09 -25.45
CA PHE A 365 -15.02 -4.07 -25.07
C PHE A 365 -13.64 -4.37 -25.64
N THR A 366 -13.22 -3.54 -26.61
CA THR A 366 -11.91 -3.63 -27.30
C THR A 366 -11.17 -2.29 -27.32
N VAL A 367 -11.70 -1.27 -26.62
CA VAL A 367 -11.16 0.09 -26.65
C VAL A 367 -9.87 0.19 -25.82
N ASN A 368 -9.82 -0.50 -24.68
CA ASN A 368 -8.67 -0.44 -23.77
C ASN A 368 -8.45 -1.76 -23.02
N ASP A 369 -7.62 -2.64 -23.59
CA ASP A 369 -7.28 -3.93 -22.99
C ASP A 369 -6.52 -3.78 -21.65
N THR A 370 -5.76 -2.71 -21.45
CA THR A 370 -5.04 -2.49 -20.18
C THR A 370 -5.99 -2.20 -19.02
N LEU A 371 -7.08 -1.46 -19.26
CA LEU A 371 -8.13 -1.25 -18.26
C LEU A 371 -8.88 -2.55 -17.97
N ALA A 372 -9.22 -3.32 -19.01
CA ALA A 372 -9.84 -4.63 -18.83
C ALA A 372 -8.96 -5.56 -17.97
N GLU A 373 -7.64 -5.61 -18.24
CA GLU A 373 -6.69 -6.37 -17.41
C GLU A 373 -6.56 -5.85 -15.97
N LEU A 374 -6.68 -4.53 -15.76
CA LEU A 374 -6.67 -3.94 -14.42
C LEU A 374 -7.82 -4.52 -13.59
N ILE A 375 -9.03 -4.54 -14.16
CA ILE A 375 -10.28 -4.90 -13.50
C ILE A 375 -10.39 -6.43 -13.33
N ASP A 376 -10.31 -7.19 -14.42
CA ASP A 376 -10.43 -8.65 -14.46
C ASP A 376 -9.30 -9.34 -13.67
N GLY A 377 -8.07 -8.82 -13.80
CA GLY A 377 -6.91 -9.23 -13.00
C GLY A 377 -6.90 -8.67 -11.57
N GLY A 378 -7.94 -7.94 -11.15
CA GLY A 378 -8.10 -7.42 -9.80
C GLY A 378 -8.36 -8.55 -8.79
N PHE A 379 -7.87 -8.35 -7.56
CA PHE A 379 -8.05 -9.29 -6.42
C PHE A 379 -7.76 -10.77 -6.75
N ALA A 380 -6.48 -11.14 -6.78
CA ALA A 380 -6.05 -12.50 -7.13
C ALA A 380 -6.49 -13.63 -6.18
N ASP A 381 -6.90 -13.29 -4.95
CA ASP A 381 -7.48 -14.21 -3.95
C ASP A 381 -8.92 -13.75 -3.67
N ARG A 382 -9.87 -14.16 -4.53
CA ARG A 382 -11.28 -13.72 -4.46
C ARG A 382 -12.05 -14.48 -3.39
N ASN A 383 -11.68 -15.74 -3.15
CA ASN A 383 -12.30 -16.64 -2.17
C ASN A 383 -11.73 -16.51 -0.73
N ARG A 384 -10.61 -15.79 -0.56
CA ARG A 384 -9.93 -15.51 0.72
C ARG A 384 -9.39 -16.75 1.42
N ASN A 385 -8.97 -17.76 0.67
CA ASN A 385 -8.33 -18.96 1.23
C ASN A 385 -6.81 -18.81 1.38
N GLY A 386 -6.23 -17.70 0.91
CA GLY A 386 -4.80 -17.40 0.97
C GLY A 386 -4.01 -17.82 -0.28
N TRP A 387 -4.63 -18.56 -1.21
CA TRP A 387 -4.06 -18.88 -2.51
C TRP A 387 -4.31 -17.74 -3.48
N ARG A 388 -3.35 -17.48 -4.37
CA ARG A 388 -3.43 -16.37 -5.32
C ARG A 388 -3.01 -16.83 -6.69
N ASN A 389 -3.82 -16.53 -7.70
CA ASN A 389 -3.42 -16.75 -9.09
C ASN A 389 -2.41 -15.69 -9.56
N GLY A 390 -1.52 -16.08 -10.47
CA GLY A 390 -0.63 -15.18 -11.18
C GLY A 390 -1.31 -14.47 -12.36
N ARG A 391 -0.54 -13.82 -13.24
CA ARG A 391 -1.04 -13.12 -14.43
C ARG A 391 -1.22 -14.09 -15.59
N LEU A 392 -2.29 -13.91 -16.36
CA LEU A 392 -2.51 -14.58 -17.64
C LEU A 392 -2.13 -13.63 -18.78
N ILE A 393 -1.16 -14.00 -19.62
CA ILE A 393 -0.66 -13.19 -20.75
C ILE A 393 -0.81 -14.00 -22.04
N ASN A 394 -1.53 -13.46 -23.04
CA ASN A 394 -1.73 -14.12 -24.34
C ASN A 394 -2.19 -15.59 -24.24
N GLY A 395 -3.11 -15.86 -23.32
CA GLY A 395 -3.65 -17.20 -23.06
C GLY A 395 -2.72 -18.19 -22.34
N ALA A 396 -1.60 -17.72 -21.80
CA ALA A 396 -0.69 -18.53 -20.98
C ALA A 396 -0.43 -17.88 -19.61
N TRP A 397 -0.35 -18.70 -18.56
CA TRP A 397 0.01 -18.22 -17.23
C TRP A 397 1.48 -17.84 -17.15
N ASP A 398 1.77 -16.65 -16.63
CA ASP A 398 3.12 -16.25 -16.25
C ASP A 398 3.44 -16.82 -14.87
N TRP A 399 4.05 -18.01 -14.83
CA TRP A 399 4.43 -18.69 -13.60
C TRP A 399 5.35 -17.87 -12.69
N THR A 400 6.07 -16.86 -13.21
CA THR A 400 6.91 -15.99 -12.38
C THR A 400 6.11 -15.04 -11.47
N THR A 401 4.78 -15.00 -11.63
CA THR A 401 3.87 -14.17 -10.83
C THR A 401 3.11 -14.97 -9.77
N PHE A 402 3.19 -16.30 -9.79
CA PHE A 402 2.51 -17.14 -8.81
C PHE A 402 3.29 -17.19 -7.49
N PRO A 403 2.60 -17.17 -6.34
CA PRO A 403 3.14 -17.75 -5.12
C PRO A 403 3.19 -19.27 -5.27
N ASP A 404 4.09 -19.90 -4.51
CA ASP A 404 4.03 -21.34 -4.23
C ASP A 404 2.86 -21.58 -3.25
N ASN A 405 1.66 -21.71 -3.81
CA ASN A 405 0.40 -21.78 -3.05
C ASN A 405 0.28 -23.11 -2.32
N ASN A 406 0.81 -24.18 -2.91
CA ASN A 406 0.75 -25.52 -2.33
C ASN A 406 1.93 -25.81 -1.37
N GLY A 407 2.99 -25.00 -1.40
CA GLY A 407 4.15 -25.06 -0.52
C GLY A 407 5.12 -26.20 -0.82
N ASP A 408 5.13 -26.74 -2.04
CA ASP A 408 5.98 -27.87 -2.44
C ASP A 408 7.36 -27.43 -2.97
N GLY A 409 7.60 -26.11 -3.09
CA GLY A 409 8.83 -25.51 -3.57
C GLY A 409 8.94 -25.40 -5.09
N ILE A 410 7.90 -25.74 -5.84
CA ILE A 410 7.85 -25.73 -7.30
C ILE A 410 6.63 -24.94 -7.75
N ILE A 411 6.85 -23.86 -8.49
CA ILE A 411 5.76 -23.07 -9.06
C ILE A 411 5.29 -23.72 -10.37
N ASP A 412 4.09 -24.30 -10.38
CA ASP A 412 3.50 -24.97 -11.53
C ASP A 412 1.96 -24.89 -11.60
N SER A 413 1.34 -25.69 -12.47
CA SER A 413 -0.11 -25.70 -12.64
C SER A 413 -0.92 -26.10 -11.41
N ASN A 414 -0.30 -26.76 -10.42
CA ASN A 414 -0.94 -27.12 -9.16
C ASN A 414 -1.08 -25.92 -8.21
N ASP A 415 -0.45 -24.79 -8.51
CA ASP A 415 -0.62 -23.52 -7.77
C ASP A 415 -1.83 -22.71 -8.25
N ILE A 416 -2.55 -23.15 -9.29
CA ILE A 416 -3.75 -22.47 -9.75
C ILE A 416 -4.90 -22.69 -8.76
N ASP A 417 -5.47 -21.60 -8.27
CA ASP A 417 -6.75 -21.60 -7.59
C ASP A 417 -7.91 -21.47 -8.61
N HIS A 418 -8.48 -22.62 -8.98
CA HIS A 418 -9.67 -22.67 -9.84
C HIS A 418 -10.91 -22.01 -9.21
N GLY A 419 -10.99 -21.93 -7.88
CA GLY A 419 -12.09 -21.27 -7.19
C GLY A 419 -12.15 -19.79 -7.49
N ASP A 420 -11.00 -19.12 -7.61
CA ASP A 420 -10.94 -17.70 -7.95
C ASP A 420 -11.33 -17.42 -9.41
N ILE A 421 -10.98 -18.32 -10.34
CA ILE A 421 -11.42 -18.22 -11.74
C ILE A 421 -12.96 -18.29 -11.83
N VAL A 422 -13.59 -19.20 -11.07
CA VAL A 422 -15.05 -19.29 -10.99
C VAL A 422 -15.68 -18.04 -10.38
N LEU A 423 -14.93 -17.34 -9.51
CA LEU A 423 -15.30 -16.04 -8.97
C LEU A 423 -14.87 -14.88 -9.86
N GLY A 424 -14.57 -15.12 -11.14
CA GLY A 424 -14.34 -14.12 -12.18
C GLY A 424 -12.89 -13.68 -12.36
N TYR A 425 -11.91 -14.29 -11.69
CA TYR A 425 -10.51 -13.89 -11.89
C TYR A 425 -10.00 -14.38 -13.25
N ARG A 426 -9.66 -13.46 -14.15
CA ARG A 426 -9.10 -13.78 -15.48
C ARG A 426 -9.99 -14.75 -16.26
N ASP A 427 -11.30 -14.52 -16.21
CA ASP A 427 -12.28 -15.38 -16.89
C ASP A 427 -12.65 -14.87 -18.30
N GLY A 428 -12.17 -13.69 -18.69
CA GLY A 428 -12.35 -13.10 -20.02
C GLY A 428 -13.64 -12.28 -20.19
N VAL A 429 -14.41 -12.06 -19.13
CA VAL A 429 -15.56 -11.14 -19.13
C VAL A 429 -15.45 -10.18 -17.95
N LEU A 430 -16.09 -9.02 -18.05
CA LEU A 430 -16.32 -8.15 -16.89
C LEU A 430 -17.77 -8.28 -16.46
N ASP A 431 -18.00 -8.65 -15.21
CA ASP A 431 -19.35 -8.75 -14.64
C ASP A 431 -19.36 -8.42 -13.13
N HIS A 432 -20.50 -8.65 -12.47
CA HIS A 432 -20.68 -8.46 -11.02
C HIS A 432 -19.66 -9.17 -10.11
N ARG A 433 -18.92 -10.15 -10.63
CA ARG A 433 -17.87 -10.86 -9.91
C ARG A 433 -16.58 -10.05 -9.83
N ASP A 434 -16.37 -9.10 -10.73
CA ASP A 434 -15.21 -8.22 -10.76
C ASP A 434 -15.36 -7.11 -9.73
N ARG A 435 -14.54 -7.21 -8.69
CA ARG A 435 -14.62 -6.30 -7.54
C ARG A 435 -13.78 -5.05 -7.78
N TYR A 436 -14.05 -4.30 -8.83
CA TYR A 436 -13.33 -3.05 -9.08
C TYR A 436 -13.58 -2.02 -7.96
N ALA A 437 -12.51 -1.34 -7.56
CA ALA A 437 -12.53 -0.14 -6.74
C ALA A 437 -11.27 0.66 -7.03
N LYS A 438 -11.38 1.99 -7.07
CA LYS A 438 -10.20 2.86 -7.20
C LYS A 438 -9.32 2.73 -5.96
N VAL A 439 -9.97 2.80 -4.79
CA VAL A 439 -9.38 2.57 -3.48
C VAL A 439 -10.20 1.53 -2.73
N ALA A 440 -9.63 0.35 -2.52
CA ALA A 440 -10.18 -0.68 -1.66
C ALA A 440 -9.59 -0.56 -0.25
N GLY A 441 -9.97 0.50 0.46
CA GLY A 441 -9.50 0.86 1.79
C GLY A 441 -10.13 2.18 2.25
N SER A 442 -9.81 2.61 3.47
CA SER A 442 -10.18 3.93 3.98
C SER A 442 -9.10 4.98 3.64
N ILE A 443 -9.51 6.21 3.38
CA ILE A 443 -8.61 7.35 3.16
C ILE A 443 -8.54 8.17 4.44
N ARG A 444 -7.32 8.51 4.89
CA ARG A 444 -7.10 9.28 6.12
C ARG A 444 -6.26 10.49 5.81
N LEU A 445 -6.80 11.67 6.08
CA LEU A 445 -6.21 12.96 5.73
C LEU A 445 -5.90 13.74 7.00
N ARG A 446 -4.72 14.38 7.05
CA ARG A 446 -4.41 15.38 8.07
C ARG A 446 -5.23 16.65 7.88
N ALA A 447 -5.42 17.03 6.61
CA ALA A 447 -6.16 18.22 6.25
C ALA A 447 -7.61 18.19 6.75
N SER A 448 -8.11 19.35 7.14
CA SER A 448 -9.50 19.51 7.54
C SER A 448 -10.41 19.59 6.32
N LYS A 449 -11.57 18.93 6.37
CA LYS A 449 -12.59 19.03 5.31
C LYS A 449 -12.97 20.49 5.08
N SER A 450 -13.35 21.20 6.14
CA SER A 450 -13.79 22.60 6.02
C SER A 450 -12.70 23.54 5.50
N ALA A 451 -11.43 23.27 5.82
CA ALA A 451 -10.33 24.07 5.31
C ALA A 451 -10.11 23.82 3.81
N TRP A 452 -10.18 22.57 3.37
CA TRP A 452 -10.08 22.23 1.94
C TRP A 452 -11.23 22.83 1.13
N GLU A 453 -12.46 22.69 1.60
CA GLU A 453 -13.62 23.22 0.87
C GLU A 453 -13.65 24.76 0.82
N ALA A 454 -13.04 25.42 1.81
CA ALA A 454 -12.89 26.87 1.85
C ALA A 454 -11.65 27.41 1.10
N ALA A 455 -10.68 26.56 0.79
CA ALA A 455 -9.44 26.95 0.11
C ALA A 455 -9.74 27.61 -1.23
N ILE A 456 -8.98 28.64 -1.59
CA ILE A 456 -9.16 29.36 -2.84
C ILE A 456 -8.39 28.64 -3.95
N GLY A 457 -9.12 28.16 -4.95
CA GLY A 457 -8.54 27.52 -6.12
C GLY A 457 -7.79 28.51 -7.03
N PRO A 458 -7.07 27.99 -8.05
CA PRO A 458 -6.35 28.81 -9.02
C PRO A 458 -7.22 29.81 -9.79
N ASP A 459 -8.53 29.55 -9.87
CA ASP A 459 -9.55 30.39 -10.51
C ASP A 459 -10.04 31.54 -9.60
N GLY A 460 -9.55 31.62 -8.37
CA GLY A 460 -9.90 32.64 -7.39
C GLY A 460 -11.23 32.40 -6.66
N ASN A 461 -11.86 31.24 -6.87
CA ASN A 461 -13.08 30.85 -6.15
C ASN A 461 -12.76 29.82 -5.05
N PRO A 462 -13.59 29.72 -4.01
CA PRO A 462 -13.50 28.59 -3.08
C PRO A 462 -13.66 27.28 -3.85
N VAL A 463 -12.85 26.29 -3.48
CA VAL A 463 -12.95 24.93 -3.99
C VAL A 463 -14.40 24.43 -3.91
N GLY A 464 -15.10 24.60 -2.79
CA GLY A 464 -16.42 24.02 -2.61
C GLY A 464 -16.29 22.53 -2.26
N ASN A 465 -17.02 21.62 -2.89
CA ASN A 465 -16.98 20.20 -2.49
C ASN A 465 -15.65 19.53 -2.92
N TYR A 466 -14.94 18.90 -1.98
CA TYR A 466 -13.68 18.18 -2.25
C TYR A 466 -13.83 17.01 -3.25
N GLN A 467 -15.02 16.42 -3.39
CA GLN A 467 -15.30 15.30 -4.29
C GLN A 467 -15.22 15.68 -5.78
N GLN A 468 -15.00 16.96 -6.12
CA GLN A 468 -14.59 17.33 -7.47
C GLN A 468 -13.17 16.88 -7.82
N PHE A 469 -12.33 16.63 -6.80
CA PHE A 469 -10.96 16.16 -6.98
C PHE A 469 -10.81 14.67 -6.70
N VAL A 470 -11.78 14.05 -6.03
CA VAL A 470 -11.72 12.65 -5.62
C VAL A 470 -12.80 11.88 -6.37
N GLU A 471 -12.42 11.29 -7.49
CA GLU A 471 -13.28 10.43 -8.31
C GLU A 471 -12.92 8.95 -8.14
N GLY A 472 -13.83 8.09 -8.57
CA GLY A 472 -13.73 6.65 -8.46
C GLY A 472 -14.19 6.12 -7.09
N PRO A 473 -14.72 4.88 -7.04
CA PRO A 473 -15.33 4.32 -5.85
C PRO A 473 -14.29 4.01 -4.76
N ILE A 474 -14.64 4.39 -3.53
CA ILE A 474 -13.90 4.07 -2.31
C ILE A 474 -14.65 2.97 -1.57
N ARG A 475 -14.00 1.83 -1.38
CA ARG A 475 -14.56 0.66 -0.69
C ARG A 475 -13.82 0.41 0.62
N ALA A 476 -14.25 1.07 1.68
CA ALA A 476 -13.72 0.87 3.02
C ALA A 476 -14.15 -0.49 3.62
N PRO A 477 -13.35 -1.04 4.56
CA PRO A 477 -13.74 -2.20 5.36
C PRO A 477 -15.03 -1.96 6.16
N GLU A 478 -15.73 -3.04 6.49
CA GLU A 478 -16.95 -2.97 7.28
C GLU A 478 -16.69 -2.30 8.65
N GLY A 479 -17.49 -1.27 8.97
CA GLY A 479 -17.37 -0.52 10.22
C GLY A 479 -16.35 0.62 10.19
N GLU A 480 -15.62 0.81 9.08
CA GLU A 480 -14.74 1.97 8.89
C GLU A 480 -15.38 3.02 7.97
N PRO A 481 -15.20 4.32 8.26
CA PRO A 481 -15.59 5.38 7.33
C PRO A 481 -14.71 5.34 6.07
N PRO A 482 -15.28 5.64 4.88
CA PRO A 482 -14.55 5.76 3.61
C PRO A 482 -13.42 6.78 3.67
N ILE A 483 -13.70 7.95 4.24
CA ILE A 483 -12.75 9.05 4.39
C ILE A 483 -12.79 9.58 5.83
N VAL A 484 -11.61 9.78 6.41
CA VAL A 484 -11.40 10.43 7.71
C VAL A 484 -10.58 11.69 7.50
N PHE A 485 -11.18 12.85 7.78
CA PHE A 485 -10.48 14.13 7.84
C PHE A 485 -9.99 14.39 9.27
N ASP A 486 -9.07 15.35 9.43
CA ASP A 486 -8.52 15.74 10.72
C ASP A 486 -7.95 14.55 11.52
N ALA A 487 -7.32 13.60 10.82
CA ALA A 487 -6.78 12.38 11.43
C ALA A 487 -5.63 12.71 12.38
N GLY A 488 -5.71 12.24 13.63
CA GLY A 488 -4.66 12.39 14.65
C GLY A 488 -3.41 11.55 14.37
N GLU A 489 -2.33 11.82 15.11
CA GLU A 489 -1.07 11.05 15.03
C GLU A 489 -1.21 9.58 15.46
N ASP A 490 -2.22 9.26 16.25
CA ASP A 490 -2.59 7.90 16.67
C ASP A 490 -3.21 7.08 15.52
N ILE A 491 -3.86 7.76 14.57
CA ILE A 491 -4.50 7.16 13.40
C ILE A 491 -3.57 7.15 12.18
N LEU A 492 -2.83 8.25 12.00
CA LEU A 492 -1.92 8.47 10.89
C LEU A 492 -0.57 8.92 11.49
N PRO A 493 0.43 8.04 11.59
CA PRO A 493 1.69 8.35 12.28
C PRO A 493 2.49 9.44 11.55
N GLU A 494 3.24 10.25 12.29
CA GLU A 494 4.16 11.22 11.71
C GLU A 494 5.38 10.51 11.09
N ILE A 495 5.79 10.98 9.90
CA ILE A 495 6.92 10.45 9.15
C ILE A 495 7.74 11.62 8.63
N ASP A 496 9.06 11.50 8.75
CA ASP A 496 10.05 12.42 8.21
C ASP A 496 11.29 11.66 7.72
N ALA A 497 12.29 12.39 7.23
CA ALA A 497 13.52 11.78 6.75
C ALA A 497 14.43 11.19 7.83
N THR A 498 14.20 11.51 9.11
CA THR A 498 14.95 10.92 10.23
C THR A 498 14.35 9.60 10.69
N SER A 499 13.05 9.39 10.43
CA SER A 499 12.26 8.26 10.89
C SER A 499 12.95 6.93 10.66
N PHE A 500 13.62 6.74 9.52
CA PHE A 500 14.28 5.48 9.15
C PHE A 500 15.83 5.54 9.14
N GLN A 501 16.42 6.57 9.74
CA GLN A 501 17.87 6.79 9.69
C GLN A 501 18.68 5.68 10.37
N ALA A 502 18.16 5.09 11.45
CA ALA A 502 18.81 3.97 12.12
C ALA A 502 18.87 2.73 11.22
N ALA A 503 17.76 2.40 10.55
CA ALA A 503 17.68 1.27 9.64
C ALA A 503 18.58 1.44 8.40
N SER A 504 18.60 2.64 7.79
CA SER A 504 19.50 2.89 6.66
C SER A 504 20.98 2.83 7.07
N THR A 505 21.33 3.37 8.24
CA THR A 505 22.70 3.29 8.79
C THR A 505 23.14 1.86 9.02
N MET A 506 22.26 1.00 9.56
CA MET A 506 22.52 -0.43 9.75
C MET A 506 22.81 -1.12 8.41
N MET A 507 22.00 -0.90 7.38
CA MET A 507 22.23 -1.49 6.05
C MET A 507 23.54 -1.03 5.41
N ILE A 508 23.88 0.26 5.56
CA ILE A 508 25.16 0.81 5.10
C ILE A 508 26.33 0.14 5.82
N ALA A 509 26.22 -0.07 7.14
CA ALA A 509 27.25 -0.76 7.93
C ALA A 509 27.45 -2.22 7.48
N LEU A 510 26.37 -2.93 7.11
CA LEU A 510 26.45 -4.29 6.54
C LEU A 510 27.25 -4.31 5.24
N VAL A 511 26.99 -3.37 4.32
CA VAL A 511 27.77 -3.24 3.07
C VAL A 511 29.25 -3.01 3.38
N GLN A 512 29.56 -2.11 4.31
CA GLN A 512 30.93 -1.80 4.70
C GLN A 512 31.65 -2.98 5.38
N ALA A 513 30.92 -3.75 6.18
CA ALA A 513 31.45 -4.93 6.88
C ALA A 513 31.63 -6.15 5.96
N SER A 514 30.91 -6.21 4.82
CA SER A 514 30.94 -7.34 3.89
C SER A 514 32.32 -7.59 3.24
N GLY A 515 33.22 -6.60 3.26
CA GLY A 515 34.51 -6.67 2.57
C GLY A 515 34.41 -6.72 1.05
N ALA A 516 33.25 -6.35 0.48
CA ALA A 516 33.02 -6.36 -0.96
C ALA A 516 34.01 -5.44 -1.71
N PRO A 517 34.46 -5.83 -2.92
CA PRO A 517 35.30 -4.97 -3.74
C PRO A 517 34.59 -3.65 -4.07
N SER A 518 35.35 -2.57 -4.24
CA SER A 518 34.79 -1.27 -4.61
C SER A 518 34.08 -1.32 -5.96
N PHE A 519 33.18 -0.38 -6.24
CA PHE A 519 32.47 -0.29 -7.53
C PHE A 519 33.42 -0.39 -8.73
N ALA A 520 34.51 0.39 -8.72
CA ALA A 520 35.52 0.36 -9.78
C ALA A 520 36.23 -1.00 -9.89
N GLN A 521 36.49 -1.69 -8.77
CA GLN A 521 37.07 -3.04 -8.77
C GLN A 521 36.09 -4.07 -9.35
N GLN A 522 34.79 -3.97 -9.04
CA GLN A 522 33.76 -4.86 -9.59
C GLN A 522 33.58 -4.64 -11.10
N VAL A 523 33.64 -3.39 -11.58
CA VAL A 523 33.65 -3.06 -13.01
C VAL A 523 34.90 -3.62 -13.68
N ALA A 524 36.09 -3.37 -13.10
CA ALA A 524 37.35 -3.84 -13.64
C ALA A 524 37.45 -5.38 -13.72
N ALA A 525 36.82 -6.09 -12.77
CA ALA A 525 36.75 -7.54 -12.80
C ALA A 525 35.94 -8.09 -13.99
N GLN A 526 34.96 -7.33 -14.49
CA GLN A 526 34.05 -7.75 -15.56
C GLN A 526 34.43 -7.22 -16.94
N ARG A 527 35.01 -6.01 -17.01
CA ARG A 527 35.37 -5.33 -18.27
C ARG A 527 36.88 -5.16 -18.49
N GLY A 528 37.69 -5.48 -17.48
CA GLY A 528 39.13 -5.25 -17.49
C GLY A 528 39.51 -3.91 -16.83
N ALA A 529 40.72 -3.86 -16.27
CA ALA A 529 41.23 -2.64 -15.65
C ALA A 529 41.41 -1.51 -16.69
N GLY A 530 40.98 -0.30 -16.33
CA GLY A 530 41.06 0.89 -17.20
C GLY A 530 39.94 1.01 -18.22
N TRP A 531 38.93 0.14 -18.20
CA TRP A 531 37.73 0.30 -19.03
C TRP A 531 36.98 1.58 -18.65
N THR A 532 36.69 2.41 -19.65
CA THR A 532 35.87 3.62 -19.51
C THR A 532 34.49 3.38 -20.09
N PRO A 533 33.41 3.63 -19.32
CA PRO A 533 32.05 3.47 -19.82
C PRO A 533 31.75 4.47 -20.96
N PRO A 534 30.93 4.08 -21.95
CA PRO A 534 30.38 5.04 -22.89
C PRO A 534 29.48 6.04 -22.16
N ILE A 535 29.38 7.25 -22.70
CA ILE A 535 28.59 8.34 -22.12
C ILE A 535 27.33 8.56 -22.96
N ARG A 536 26.18 8.69 -22.30
CA ARG A 536 24.90 9.04 -22.92
C ARG A 536 24.35 10.33 -22.31
N GLU A 537 23.97 11.27 -23.15
CA GLU A 537 23.24 12.46 -22.71
C GLU A 537 21.77 12.10 -22.46
N GLU A 538 21.26 12.48 -21.30
CA GLU A 538 19.87 12.22 -20.92
C GLU A 538 19.29 13.38 -20.11
N ALA A 539 18.05 13.75 -20.41
CA ALA A 539 17.29 14.72 -19.65
C ALA A 539 16.82 14.13 -18.31
N THR A 540 16.65 14.99 -17.31
CA THR A 540 16.00 14.68 -16.04
C THR A 540 14.79 15.60 -15.84
N PRO A 541 13.60 15.06 -15.53
CA PRO A 541 13.24 13.63 -15.51
C PRO A 541 13.32 12.97 -16.90
N PHE A 542 13.64 11.68 -16.94
CA PHE A 542 13.65 10.92 -18.20
C PHE A 542 12.27 10.92 -18.86
N GLY A 543 12.22 11.26 -20.15
CA GLY A 543 10.98 11.28 -20.94
C GLY A 543 10.14 12.56 -20.81
N ALA A 544 10.57 13.53 -20.00
CA ALA A 544 9.89 14.82 -19.88
C ALA A 544 10.02 15.66 -21.17
N THR A 545 8.95 16.37 -21.52
CA THR A 545 8.90 17.29 -22.67
C THR A 545 9.73 18.57 -22.44
N SER A 546 9.89 18.96 -21.17
CA SER A 546 10.78 20.04 -20.73
C SER A 546 11.75 19.51 -19.69
N ALA A 547 13.04 19.44 -20.03
CA ALA A 547 14.07 18.94 -19.13
C ALA A 547 14.38 19.97 -18.05
N ALA A 548 14.32 19.57 -16.78
CA ALA A 548 14.77 20.40 -15.66
C ALA A 548 16.31 20.51 -15.64
N ASP A 549 17.01 19.46 -16.10
CA ASP A 549 18.47 19.41 -16.21
C ASP A 549 18.89 18.29 -17.17
N TRP A 550 20.16 18.27 -17.58
CA TRP A 550 20.77 17.22 -18.38
C TRP A 550 21.94 16.55 -17.66
N TYR A 551 22.10 15.25 -17.90
CA TYR A 551 23.20 14.44 -17.38
C TYR A 551 23.95 13.76 -18.51
N LYS A 552 25.29 13.82 -18.44
CA LYS A 552 26.19 12.98 -19.22
C LYS A 552 26.43 11.69 -18.45
N ARG A 553 25.57 10.70 -18.66
CA ARG A 553 25.53 9.46 -17.87
C ARG A 553 26.55 8.44 -18.38
N PRO A 554 27.48 7.98 -17.52
CA PRO A 554 28.21 6.73 -17.77
C PRO A 554 27.25 5.56 -17.89
N VAL A 555 27.41 4.73 -18.93
CA VAL A 555 26.54 3.58 -19.16
C VAL A 555 27.25 2.29 -18.74
N TYR A 556 26.63 1.55 -17.82
CA TYR A 556 27.07 0.21 -17.41
C TYR A 556 26.02 -0.80 -17.85
N GLU A 557 26.42 -1.75 -18.69
CA GLU A 557 25.49 -2.71 -19.28
C GLU A 557 25.90 -4.15 -18.95
N ASN A 558 24.93 -5.02 -18.68
CA ASN A 558 25.13 -6.47 -18.52
C ASN A 558 26.19 -6.81 -17.46
N MET A 559 26.16 -6.13 -16.32
CA MET A 559 27.11 -6.33 -15.21
C MET A 559 26.39 -6.83 -13.95
N VAL A 560 27.12 -7.58 -13.13
CA VAL A 560 26.66 -8.06 -11.82
C VAL A 560 27.42 -7.33 -10.74
N PHE A 561 26.70 -6.75 -9.78
CA PHE A 561 27.26 -6.09 -8.61
C PHE A 561 26.78 -6.80 -7.35
N LYS A 562 27.68 -7.06 -6.40
CA LYS A 562 27.32 -7.68 -5.11
C LYS A 562 27.77 -6.80 -3.95
N ASN A 563 26.84 -6.52 -3.02
CA ASN A 563 27.02 -5.64 -1.86
C ASN A 563 27.79 -4.36 -2.23
N VAL A 564 27.31 -3.64 -3.24
CA VAL A 564 28.08 -2.58 -3.90
C VAL A 564 27.80 -1.22 -3.28
N LYS A 565 28.86 -0.43 -3.10
CA LYS A 565 28.78 1.01 -2.84
C LYS A 565 28.95 1.77 -4.16
N ILE A 566 27.90 2.38 -4.67
CA ILE A 566 27.96 3.32 -5.80
C ILE A 566 28.43 4.67 -5.23
N PRO A 567 29.62 5.16 -5.62
CA PRO A 567 30.17 6.39 -5.07
C PRO A 567 29.38 7.62 -5.52
N MET A 568 29.48 8.70 -4.75
CA MET A 568 28.96 10.01 -5.16
C MET A 568 29.50 10.43 -6.54
N GLY A 569 28.72 11.15 -7.34
CA GLY A 569 29.16 11.62 -8.64
C GLY A 569 29.02 10.63 -9.80
N THR A 570 28.60 9.39 -9.52
CA THR A 570 28.51 8.35 -10.54
C THR A 570 27.48 8.70 -11.64
N ASN A 571 26.31 9.20 -11.24
CA ASN A 571 25.24 9.70 -12.14
C ASN A 571 24.93 8.79 -13.36
N ALA A 572 25.06 7.48 -13.18
CA ALA A 572 25.10 6.49 -14.25
C ALA A 572 23.72 6.01 -14.72
N LEU A 573 23.73 5.45 -15.93
CA LEU A 573 22.67 4.63 -16.48
C LEU A 573 23.13 3.16 -16.41
N PHE A 574 22.38 2.34 -15.67
CA PHE A 574 22.57 0.89 -15.60
C PHE A 574 21.55 0.20 -16.50
N ILE A 575 22.01 -0.67 -17.40
CA ILE A 575 21.14 -1.41 -18.34
C ILE A 575 21.36 -2.91 -18.16
N ASN A 576 20.29 -3.66 -17.90
CA ASN A 576 20.34 -5.10 -17.75
C ASN A 576 21.42 -5.56 -16.75
N CYS A 577 21.60 -4.81 -15.66
CA CYS A 577 22.54 -5.13 -14.59
C CYS A 577 21.84 -5.87 -13.46
N GLU A 578 22.58 -6.67 -12.73
CA GLU A 578 22.12 -7.36 -11.54
C GLU A 578 22.77 -6.79 -10.28
N PHE A 579 21.98 -6.59 -9.24
CA PHE A 579 22.39 -6.05 -7.96
C PHE A 579 22.03 -7.04 -6.85
N ILE A 580 23.04 -7.69 -6.28
CA ILE A 580 22.89 -8.78 -5.32
C ILE A 580 23.23 -8.28 -3.91
N GLY A 581 22.33 -8.54 -2.96
CA GLY A 581 22.47 -8.07 -1.59
C GLY A 581 22.09 -6.59 -1.42
N ILE A 582 22.89 -5.82 -0.69
CA ILE A 582 22.57 -4.40 -0.42
C ILE A 582 23.32 -3.49 -1.38
N THR A 583 22.59 -2.66 -2.14
CA THR A 583 23.16 -1.63 -3.00
C THR A 583 23.12 -0.29 -2.28
N PHE A 584 24.29 0.21 -1.89
CA PHE A 584 24.43 1.48 -1.21
C PHE A 584 24.76 2.60 -2.20
N ILE A 585 23.88 3.59 -2.30
CA ILE A 585 24.06 4.80 -3.12
C ILE A 585 24.53 5.93 -2.21
N GLU A 586 25.78 6.33 -2.39
CA GLU A 586 26.37 7.42 -1.62
C GLU A 586 25.92 8.79 -2.16
N THR A 587 25.64 9.71 -1.26
CA THR A 587 25.44 11.13 -1.58
C THR A 587 26.00 12.00 -0.47
N TYR A 588 26.30 13.25 -0.79
CA TYR A 588 26.78 14.21 0.19
C TYR A 588 25.64 14.63 1.14
N PRO A 589 25.76 14.38 2.46
CA PRO A 589 24.65 14.56 3.38
C PRO A 589 24.36 16.04 3.72
N ASP A 590 25.35 16.92 3.67
CA ASP A 590 25.21 18.34 4.05
C ASP A 590 24.97 19.23 2.81
N ASN A 591 23.84 19.03 2.16
CA ASN A 591 23.47 19.75 0.94
C ASN A 591 22.64 21.02 1.20
N THR A 592 23.05 21.80 2.20
CA THR A 592 22.29 22.94 2.75
C THR A 592 22.51 24.28 2.03
N HIS A 593 23.41 24.31 1.04
CA HIS A 593 23.75 25.56 0.36
C HIS A 593 22.60 26.03 -0.55
N PRO A 594 22.17 27.31 -0.49
CA PRO A 594 21.04 27.81 -1.27
C PRO A 594 21.16 27.61 -2.79
N SER A 595 22.39 27.57 -3.30
CA SER A 595 22.66 27.39 -4.73
C SER A 595 22.89 25.93 -5.15
N TRP A 596 22.65 24.95 -4.27
CA TRP A 596 23.00 23.54 -4.50
C TRP A 596 22.44 22.97 -5.81
N THR A 597 21.20 23.30 -6.16
CA THR A 597 20.52 22.78 -7.36
C THR A 597 21.01 23.41 -8.66
N PHE A 598 21.57 24.62 -8.62
CA PHE A 598 22.03 25.34 -9.82
C PHE A 598 23.46 24.96 -10.22
N TYR A 599 24.27 24.52 -9.24
CA TYR A 599 25.67 24.15 -9.50
C TYR A 599 25.78 22.96 -10.45
N GLY A 600 26.45 23.18 -11.58
CA GLY A 600 26.60 22.18 -12.64
C GLY A 600 25.36 21.95 -13.51
N GLU A 601 24.28 22.73 -13.36
CA GLU A 601 23.07 22.56 -14.17
C GLU A 601 23.37 22.78 -15.65
N LEU A 602 22.89 21.85 -16.48
CA LEU A 602 23.09 21.83 -17.92
C LEU A 602 21.78 22.11 -18.65
N GLU A 603 21.86 22.91 -19.70
CA GLU A 603 20.78 23.11 -20.67
C GLU A 603 21.23 22.76 -22.08
N ARG A 604 20.27 22.45 -22.96
CA ARG A 604 20.57 22.16 -24.37
C ARG A 604 20.40 23.43 -25.18
N ASN A 605 21.49 23.90 -25.79
CA ASN A 605 21.48 25.09 -26.64
C ASN A 605 20.50 24.89 -27.81
N PRO A 606 19.48 25.75 -27.99
CA PRO A 606 18.47 25.56 -29.03
C PRO A 606 19.00 25.65 -30.46
N SER A 607 20.14 26.33 -30.67
CA SER A 607 20.72 26.55 -32.01
C SER A 607 21.78 25.52 -32.39
N SER A 608 22.62 25.11 -31.44
CA SER A 608 23.71 24.14 -31.69
C SER A 608 23.34 22.71 -31.28
N GLY A 609 22.29 22.53 -30.49
CA GLY A 609 21.90 21.25 -29.90
C GLY A 609 22.88 20.73 -28.85
N GLN A 610 23.95 21.45 -28.51
CA GLN A 610 24.96 21.01 -27.53
C GLN A 610 24.53 21.31 -26.10
N LEU A 611 25.00 20.50 -25.15
CA LEU A 611 24.83 20.78 -23.72
C LEU A 611 25.83 21.83 -23.24
N GLU A 612 25.33 22.87 -22.58
CA GLU A 612 26.11 23.94 -21.96
C GLU A 612 25.70 24.17 -20.51
N LEU A 613 26.59 24.77 -19.72
CA LEU A 613 26.27 25.17 -18.35
C LEU A 613 25.28 26.33 -18.41
N LYS A 614 24.14 26.16 -17.75
CA LYS A 614 23.13 27.21 -17.62
C LYS A 614 23.61 28.36 -16.73
N TYR A 615 24.39 28.02 -15.70
CA TYR A 615 24.99 28.98 -14.76
C TYR A 615 26.53 28.86 -14.77
N PRO A 616 27.20 29.28 -15.85
CA PRO A 616 28.66 29.14 -15.95
C PRO A 616 29.35 30.02 -14.91
N PRO A 617 30.43 29.54 -14.25
CA PRO A 617 31.29 30.41 -13.46
C PRO A 617 31.82 31.55 -14.36
N PRO A 618 31.96 32.79 -13.85
CA PRO A 618 32.34 33.92 -14.68
C PRO A 618 33.60 33.63 -15.49
N PRO A 619 33.62 34.03 -16.75
CA PRO A 619 34.61 35.04 -17.12
C PRO A 619 33.92 36.13 -17.94
N ALA A 620 34.00 37.37 -17.45
CA ALA A 620 33.60 38.59 -18.14
C ALA A 620 32.09 38.94 -18.27
N GLU A 621 31.08 38.07 -18.39
CA GLU A 621 29.68 38.56 -18.67
C GLU A 621 28.49 37.74 -18.08
N SER A 622 28.64 37.08 -16.92
CA SER A 622 27.48 36.47 -16.24
C SER A 622 26.71 37.52 -15.41
N ASN A 623 25.39 37.66 -15.66
CA ASN A 623 24.49 38.49 -14.84
C ASN A 623 23.97 37.77 -13.58
N GLN A 624 24.35 36.51 -13.35
CA GLN A 624 23.84 35.69 -12.24
C GLN A 624 24.96 35.36 -11.26
N ALA A 625 25.01 36.12 -10.16
CA ALA A 625 25.86 35.79 -9.04
C ALA A 625 25.11 34.83 -8.10
N LEU A 626 25.51 33.55 -8.10
CA LEU A 626 24.95 32.53 -7.21
C LEU A 626 25.52 32.65 -5.79
N ASP A 627 26.83 32.82 -5.68
CA ASP A 627 27.51 33.06 -4.41
C ASP A 627 28.69 34.02 -4.59
N GLN A 628 29.44 34.26 -3.52
CA GLN A 628 30.62 35.13 -3.55
C GLN A 628 31.73 34.68 -4.52
N SER A 629 31.76 33.42 -4.95
CA SER A 629 32.71 32.94 -5.97
C SER A 629 32.31 33.32 -7.41
N TYR A 630 31.05 33.70 -7.62
CA TYR A 630 30.52 34.19 -8.90
C TYR A 630 30.49 35.72 -8.99
N SER A 631 30.99 36.42 -7.96
CA SER A 631 30.98 37.88 -7.88
C SER A 631 32.35 38.43 -7.44
N THR A 632 32.58 39.71 -7.70
CA THR A 632 33.81 40.39 -7.28
C THR A 632 33.58 41.17 -5.99
N PRO A 633 34.48 41.09 -4.98
CA PRO A 633 34.37 41.90 -3.78
C PRO A 633 34.17 43.39 -4.09
N GLY A 634 33.10 43.98 -3.55
CA GLY A 634 32.71 45.37 -3.80
C GLY A 634 31.72 45.60 -4.96
N ALA A 635 31.31 44.55 -5.69
CA ALA A 635 30.17 44.65 -6.60
C ALA A 635 28.87 44.93 -5.81
N PRO A 636 27.91 45.71 -6.37
CA PRO A 636 26.60 45.88 -5.76
C PRO A 636 25.94 44.52 -5.47
N GLY A 637 25.53 44.28 -4.22
CA GLY A 637 24.94 43.00 -3.80
C GLY A 637 25.93 41.90 -3.41
N TYR A 638 27.25 42.11 -3.49
CA TYR A 638 28.26 41.11 -3.07
C TYR A 638 28.07 40.67 -1.62
N ASP A 639 27.87 41.63 -0.70
CA ASP A 639 27.72 41.34 0.74
C ASP A 639 26.41 40.61 1.08
N SER A 640 25.45 40.55 0.15
CA SER A 640 24.21 39.77 0.29
C SER A 640 24.30 38.35 -0.27
N LEU A 641 25.40 37.98 -0.92
CA LEU A 641 25.62 36.62 -1.45
C LEU A 641 26.18 35.70 -0.37
N PRO A 642 25.78 34.42 -0.37
CA PRO A 642 26.36 33.45 0.55
C PRO A 642 27.86 33.22 0.26
N PRO A 643 28.62 32.74 1.25
CA PRO A 643 29.98 32.27 1.03
C PRO A 643 30.03 31.15 -0.02
N PRO A 644 31.20 30.92 -0.66
CA PRO A 644 31.34 29.85 -1.64
C PRO A 644 30.94 28.49 -1.10
N LEU A 645 30.28 27.68 -1.92
CA LEU A 645 30.00 26.28 -1.56
C LEU A 645 31.31 25.50 -1.38
N MET A 646 31.58 25.10 -0.14
CA MET A 646 32.69 24.22 0.21
C MET A 646 32.15 22.84 0.56
N VAL A 647 32.65 21.80 -0.11
CA VAL A 647 32.33 20.42 0.24
C VAL A 647 33.53 19.75 0.89
N TYR A 648 33.23 18.86 1.85
CA TYR A 648 34.23 18.07 2.55
C TYR A 648 34.61 16.80 1.76
N ALA A 649 34.85 16.97 0.45
CA ALA A 649 35.17 15.90 -0.48
C ALA A 649 36.37 16.32 -1.34
N ASP A 650 37.21 15.35 -1.67
CA ASP A 650 38.31 15.53 -2.62
C ASP A 650 37.77 15.35 -4.05
N LEU A 651 37.38 16.47 -4.67
CA LEU A 651 36.70 16.46 -5.97
C LEU A 651 37.64 16.22 -7.15
N ASP A 652 38.91 16.60 -7.01
CA ASP A 652 39.93 16.54 -8.07
C ASP A 652 40.98 15.43 -7.86
N GLY A 653 40.88 14.66 -6.78
CA GLY A 653 41.81 13.59 -6.46
C GLY A 653 43.19 14.10 -5.99
N SER A 654 43.28 15.34 -5.53
CA SER A 654 44.51 15.95 -5.02
C SER A 654 44.85 15.53 -3.58
N GLY A 655 43.94 14.83 -2.90
CA GLY A 655 44.05 14.45 -1.49
C GLY A 655 43.62 15.55 -0.51
N VAL A 656 42.96 16.61 -0.98
CA VAL A 656 42.48 17.74 -0.15
C VAL A 656 40.96 17.68 -0.03
N SER A 657 40.45 17.40 1.17
CA SER A 657 39.02 17.21 1.44
C SER A 657 38.24 18.51 1.71
N HIS A 658 38.66 19.65 1.18
CA HIS A 658 38.01 20.95 1.40
C HIS A 658 38.12 21.79 0.13
N GLN A 659 37.17 21.61 -0.77
CA GLN A 659 37.24 22.21 -2.10
C GLN A 659 35.96 22.97 -2.42
N VAL A 660 36.13 24.04 -3.20
CA VAL A 660 35.00 24.77 -3.76
C VAL A 660 34.31 23.87 -4.78
N CYS A 661 33.01 23.69 -4.64
CA CYS A 661 32.21 22.86 -5.54
C CYS A 661 31.42 23.74 -6.51
N TYR A 662 31.74 23.66 -7.79
CA TYR A 662 31.01 24.34 -8.88
C TYR A 662 30.04 23.42 -9.62
N ASP A 663 30.09 22.12 -9.32
CA ASP A 663 29.24 21.10 -9.91
C ASP A 663 28.81 20.10 -8.83
N THR A 664 27.61 20.30 -8.30
CA THR A 664 27.05 19.42 -7.26
C THR A 664 26.65 18.06 -7.79
N LYS A 665 26.66 17.82 -9.12
CA LYS A 665 26.50 16.47 -9.67
C LYS A 665 27.64 15.58 -9.23
N LEU A 666 28.86 16.10 -9.01
CA LEU A 666 30.03 15.31 -8.58
C LEU A 666 29.90 14.73 -7.16
N VAL A 667 29.01 15.29 -6.35
CA VAL A 667 28.79 14.89 -4.95
C VAL A 667 27.36 14.43 -4.67
N SER A 668 26.52 14.37 -5.71
CA SER A 668 25.15 13.86 -5.66
C SER A 668 25.04 12.62 -6.56
N ASN A 669 23.91 11.92 -6.51
CA ASN A 669 23.65 10.82 -7.42
C ASN A 669 22.23 10.90 -8.00
N ASN A 670 22.19 11.16 -9.31
CA ASN A 670 21.02 10.97 -10.14
C ASN A 670 21.23 9.70 -10.98
N LEU A 671 20.63 8.58 -10.61
CA LEU A 671 20.87 7.28 -11.22
C LEU A 671 19.62 6.76 -11.91
N ARG A 672 19.80 6.03 -13.02
CA ARG A 672 18.73 5.27 -13.66
C ARG A 672 19.09 3.81 -13.81
N PHE A 673 18.17 2.95 -13.42
CA PHE A 673 18.22 1.51 -13.60
C PHE A 673 17.18 1.11 -14.65
N HIS A 674 17.64 0.46 -15.72
CA HIS A 674 16.80 0.03 -16.85
C HIS A 674 16.93 -1.47 -17.05
N ASN A 675 15.81 -2.21 -16.99
CA ASN A 675 15.78 -3.68 -17.04
C ASN A 675 16.71 -4.36 -16.03
N CYS A 676 16.93 -3.75 -14.85
CA CYS A 676 17.86 -4.31 -13.86
C CYS A 676 17.16 -5.30 -12.92
N LEU A 677 17.90 -6.27 -12.41
CA LEU A 677 17.41 -7.20 -11.40
C LEU A 677 18.06 -6.88 -10.05
N PHE A 678 17.25 -6.55 -9.06
CA PHE A 678 17.67 -6.46 -7.67
C PHE A 678 17.30 -7.75 -6.97
N VAL A 679 18.31 -8.49 -6.49
CA VAL A 679 18.13 -9.59 -5.54
C VAL A 679 18.58 -9.07 -4.19
N GLY A 680 17.74 -8.23 -3.57
CA GLY A 680 18.09 -7.50 -2.35
C GLY A 680 17.45 -6.11 -2.25
N SER A 681 18.17 -5.17 -1.64
CA SER A 681 17.64 -3.84 -1.28
C SER A 681 18.56 -2.71 -1.74
N VAL A 682 17.96 -1.55 -2.03
CA VAL A 682 18.67 -0.29 -2.29
C VAL A 682 18.57 0.63 -1.07
N VAL A 683 19.70 1.23 -0.67
CA VAL A 683 19.78 2.16 0.45
C VAL A 683 20.65 3.36 0.09
N SER A 684 20.36 4.54 0.65
CA SER A 684 21.21 5.72 0.53
C SER A 684 21.51 6.37 1.88
N ASN A 685 22.51 7.26 1.90
CA ASN A 685 22.58 8.28 2.95
C ASN A 685 21.38 9.23 2.83
N LYS A 686 21.04 9.89 3.93
CA LYS A 686 20.01 10.94 3.95
C LYS A 686 20.65 12.30 3.63
N PRO A 687 20.37 12.93 2.47
CA PRO A 687 20.67 14.34 2.29
C PRO A 687 19.84 15.19 3.26
N HIS A 688 20.43 16.27 3.77
CA HIS A 688 19.75 17.20 4.68
C HIS A 688 18.51 17.80 4.02
N ASP A 689 18.69 18.42 2.85
CA ASP A 689 17.62 19.07 2.10
C ASP A 689 17.16 18.19 0.93
N TYR A 690 15.86 18.21 0.65
CA TYR A 690 15.31 17.52 -0.51
C TYR A 690 15.69 18.24 -1.82
N THR A 691 16.38 17.54 -2.72
CA THR A 691 16.89 18.11 -3.99
C THR A 691 16.57 17.18 -5.16
N HIS A 692 15.32 17.23 -5.61
CA HIS A 692 14.71 16.30 -6.59
C HIS A 692 15.47 16.10 -7.91
N ILE A 693 16.31 17.06 -8.34
CA ILE A 693 17.09 16.95 -9.60
C ILE A 693 18.47 16.31 -9.36
N ARG A 694 19.05 16.48 -8.16
CA ARG A 694 20.42 16.05 -7.82
C ARG A 694 20.46 14.66 -7.20
N ASN A 695 19.51 14.37 -6.31
CA ASN A 695 19.35 13.08 -5.65
C ASN A 695 18.06 12.44 -6.16
N LYS A 696 18.18 11.72 -7.30
CA LYS A 696 17.04 11.13 -8.01
C LYS A 696 17.36 9.71 -8.45
N ILE A 697 16.46 8.77 -8.18
CA ILE A 697 16.59 7.39 -8.65
C ILE A 697 15.42 7.04 -9.55
N GLN A 698 15.71 6.52 -10.74
CA GLN A 698 14.67 6.11 -11.69
C GLN A 698 14.76 4.61 -11.98
N PHE A 699 13.67 3.87 -11.80
CA PHE A 699 13.56 2.45 -12.14
C PHE A 699 12.66 2.30 -13.36
N SER A 700 13.21 1.84 -14.48
CA SER A 700 12.52 1.81 -15.78
C SER A 700 12.61 0.43 -16.45
N GLY A 701 11.75 0.17 -17.43
CA GLY A 701 11.68 -1.11 -18.13
C GLY A 701 11.27 -2.26 -17.21
N ALA A 702 11.77 -3.47 -17.44
CA ALA A 702 11.48 -4.66 -16.64
C ALA A 702 12.31 -4.74 -15.34
N THR A 703 12.58 -3.60 -14.70
CA THR A 703 13.41 -3.56 -13.48
C THR A 703 12.64 -4.15 -12.30
N ARG A 704 13.15 -5.18 -11.63
CA ARG A 704 12.40 -5.93 -10.61
C ARG A 704 13.21 -6.27 -9.36
N PHE A 705 12.51 -6.38 -8.23
CA PHE A 705 13.09 -6.76 -6.94
C PHE A 705 12.63 -8.15 -6.51
N THR A 706 13.58 -9.01 -6.14
CA THR A 706 13.35 -10.42 -5.80
C THR A 706 14.08 -10.77 -4.51
N GLN A 707 13.62 -11.82 -3.82
CA GLN A 707 14.30 -12.35 -2.62
C GLN A 707 15.41 -13.34 -2.99
N SER A 708 15.16 -14.14 -4.03
CA SER A 708 16.11 -15.06 -4.63
C SER A 708 16.19 -14.82 -6.13
N HIS A 709 17.35 -15.11 -6.71
CA HIS A 709 17.56 -14.97 -8.14
C HIS A 709 16.65 -15.93 -8.90
N PRO A 710 15.84 -15.47 -9.87
CA PRO A 710 14.88 -16.30 -10.58
C PRO A 710 15.54 -17.45 -11.34
N ASP A 711 16.63 -17.18 -12.06
CA ASP A 711 17.32 -18.20 -12.86
C ASP A 711 18.38 -19.01 -12.08
N PHE A 712 18.80 -18.52 -10.90
CA PHE A 712 19.91 -19.09 -10.12
C PHE A 712 19.58 -19.11 -8.62
N PRO A 713 18.46 -19.70 -8.18
CA PRO A 713 17.98 -19.58 -6.79
C PRO A 713 18.91 -20.26 -5.76
N ASN A 714 19.74 -21.22 -6.21
CA ASN A 714 20.64 -22.00 -5.36
C ASN A 714 22.11 -21.54 -5.44
N ASP A 715 22.43 -20.49 -6.20
CA ASP A 715 23.80 -19.99 -6.35
C ASP A 715 24.12 -18.91 -5.30
N PRO A 716 25.03 -19.14 -4.33
CA PRO A 716 25.41 -18.15 -3.33
C PRO A 716 26.04 -16.88 -3.92
N GLY A 717 26.61 -16.93 -5.13
CA GLY A 717 27.16 -15.78 -5.84
C GLY A 717 26.09 -14.86 -6.43
N ARG A 718 24.88 -15.39 -6.67
CA ARG A 718 23.73 -14.69 -7.25
C ARG A 718 22.63 -14.38 -6.25
N ASN A 719 22.83 -14.71 -4.97
CA ASN A 719 21.86 -14.47 -3.91
C ASN A 719 22.51 -13.70 -2.74
N PRO A 720 21.69 -12.98 -1.93
CA PRO A 720 22.17 -12.28 -0.75
C PRO A 720 22.84 -13.22 0.25
N ASP A 721 23.78 -12.65 1.00
CA ASP A 721 24.40 -13.36 2.13
C ASP A 721 23.40 -13.52 3.28
N SER A 722 23.48 -14.62 4.02
CA SER A 722 22.51 -14.96 5.07
C SER A 722 22.39 -13.90 6.17
N GLU A 723 23.48 -13.19 6.45
CA GLU A 723 23.54 -12.11 7.44
C GLU A 723 22.74 -10.87 7.01
N HIS A 724 22.53 -10.67 5.70
CA HIS A 724 21.79 -9.52 5.17
C HIS A 724 20.30 -9.81 4.99
N LEU A 725 19.87 -11.08 5.02
CA LEU A 725 18.50 -11.49 4.68
C LEU A 725 17.44 -10.84 5.57
N ASP A 726 17.70 -10.72 6.87
CA ASP A 726 16.77 -10.06 7.80
C ASP A 726 16.57 -8.59 7.42
N ALA A 727 17.65 -7.84 7.21
CA ALA A 727 17.58 -6.45 6.78
C ALA A 727 16.88 -6.30 5.41
N ILE A 728 17.23 -7.13 4.44
CA ILE A 728 16.66 -7.12 3.08
C ILE A 728 15.16 -7.44 3.09
N SER A 729 14.73 -8.36 3.96
CA SER A 729 13.33 -8.77 4.05
C SER A 729 12.39 -7.63 4.48
N ARG A 730 12.90 -6.64 5.21
CA ARG A 730 12.14 -5.53 5.79
C ARG A 730 11.82 -4.41 4.77
N SER A 731 12.68 -4.22 3.77
CA SER A 731 12.50 -3.14 2.79
C SER A 731 13.21 -3.43 1.47
N SER A 732 12.56 -3.24 0.33
CA SER A 732 13.26 -3.19 -0.97
C SER A 732 14.00 -1.86 -1.20
N MET A 733 13.56 -0.77 -0.58
CA MET A 733 14.09 0.57 -0.85
C MET A 733 14.09 1.47 0.39
N MET A 734 15.24 2.09 0.66
CA MET A 734 15.49 3.01 1.77
C MET A 734 16.22 4.26 1.27
N LEU A 735 15.47 5.17 0.65
CA LEU A 735 15.96 6.38 -0.03
C LEU A 735 15.34 7.67 0.55
N PRO A 736 15.50 7.96 1.85
CA PRO A 736 14.90 9.14 2.46
C PRO A 736 15.43 10.42 1.79
N HIS A 737 14.53 11.38 1.52
CA HIS A 737 14.84 12.63 0.81
C HIS A 737 15.42 12.49 -0.62
N PHE A 738 15.29 11.33 -1.26
CA PHE A 738 15.49 11.21 -2.71
C PHE A 738 14.16 11.38 -3.45
N SER A 739 14.22 11.95 -4.65
CA SER A 739 13.14 11.80 -5.64
C SER A 739 13.26 10.42 -6.25
N VAL A 740 12.16 9.67 -6.35
CA VAL A 740 12.17 8.35 -6.96
C VAL A 740 11.06 8.26 -7.99
N ASP A 741 11.41 7.80 -9.18
CA ASP A 741 10.43 7.52 -10.24
C ASP A 741 10.46 6.03 -10.55
N ILE A 742 9.27 5.43 -10.61
CA ILE A 742 9.05 4.06 -11.01
C ILE A 742 8.27 4.02 -12.31
N GLY A 743 8.81 3.31 -13.29
CA GLY A 743 8.24 3.16 -14.61
C GLY A 743 8.51 4.35 -15.52
N ALA A 744 7.62 4.55 -16.50
CA ALA A 744 7.68 5.62 -17.49
C ALA A 744 6.27 6.07 -17.87
N ILE A 745 6.14 7.30 -18.37
CA ILE A 745 4.87 7.91 -18.80
C ILE A 745 4.27 7.17 -19.99
N ASN A 746 5.11 6.71 -20.92
CA ASN A 746 4.75 5.86 -22.05
C ASN A 746 5.44 4.50 -21.88
N PRO A 747 4.93 3.61 -21.00
CA PRO A 747 5.57 2.36 -20.66
C PRO A 747 5.55 1.39 -21.85
N PRO A 748 6.68 0.79 -22.26
CA PRO A 748 6.61 -0.30 -23.22
C PRO A 748 5.78 -1.46 -22.64
N PRO A 749 5.12 -2.29 -23.47
CA PRO A 749 4.34 -3.43 -22.98
C PRO A 749 5.15 -4.42 -22.10
N THR A 750 6.47 -4.44 -22.27
CA THR A 750 7.42 -5.25 -21.51
C THR A 750 7.85 -4.63 -20.18
N GLN A 751 7.43 -3.39 -19.86
CA GLN A 751 7.66 -2.80 -18.55
C GLN A 751 6.94 -3.65 -17.49
N ASP A 752 7.65 -3.95 -16.41
CA ASP A 752 7.13 -4.68 -15.26
C ASP A 752 8.02 -4.39 -14.06
N VAL A 753 7.66 -3.34 -13.30
CA VAL A 753 8.38 -2.98 -12.08
C VAL A 753 7.71 -3.56 -10.86
N ARG A 754 8.42 -4.44 -10.15
CA ARG A 754 7.89 -5.12 -8.95
C ARG A 754 8.69 -4.76 -7.70
N LEU A 755 7.99 -4.27 -6.67
CA LEU A 755 8.55 -3.91 -5.37
C LEU A 755 7.81 -4.57 -4.22
N LYS A 756 8.51 -4.81 -3.11
CA LYS A 756 7.90 -5.39 -1.90
C LYS A 756 8.44 -4.82 -0.58
N GLY A 757 7.67 -4.99 0.48
CA GLY A 757 8.02 -4.53 1.83
C GLY A 757 7.84 -3.02 2.00
N ALA A 758 8.62 -2.41 2.91
CA ALA A 758 8.62 -0.96 3.06
C ALA A 758 9.42 -0.28 1.93
N ILE A 759 8.80 0.67 1.24
CA ILE A 759 9.37 1.49 0.19
C ILE A 759 9.46 2.93 0.71
N VAL A 760 10.66 3.36 1.10
CA VAL A 760 10.90 4.68 1.69
C VAL A 760 11.56 5.59 0.66
N ALA A 761 10.94 6.71 0.36
CA ALA A 761 11.44 7.74 -0.56
C ALA A 761 11.17 9.15 -0.01
N GLY A 762 11.88 10.17 -0.50
CA GLY A 762 11.51 11.56 -0.24
C GLY A 762 10.14 11.86 -0.86
N VAL A 763 10.08 11.78 -2.19
CA VAL A 763 8.86 11.84 -3.01
C VAL A 763 8.92 10.68 -4.00
N LEU A 764 7.77 10.05 -4.29
CA LEU A 764 7.70 8.88 -5.14
C LEU A 764 6.60 9.00 -6.18
N ASP A 765 6.97 8.84 -7.46
CA ASP A 765 6.04 8.70 -8.56
C ASP A 765 6.07 7.26 -9.10
N VAL A 766 4.90 6.70 -9.38
CA VAL A 766 4.74 5.32 -9.87
C VAL A 766 3.85 5.33 -11.10
N ARG A 767 4.40 4.93 -12.24
CA ARG A 767 3.76 5.02 -13.54
C ARG A 767 3.89 3.74 -14.35
N GLY A 768 2.94 3.55 -15.27
CA GLY A 768 2.93 2.42 -16.18
C GLY A 768 2.69 1.08 -15.48
N ASN A 769 3.27 0.02 -16.02
CA ASN A 769 3.15 -1.33 -15.48
C ASN A 769 4.06 -1.50 -14.25
N ALA A 770 3.46 -1.36 -13.07
CA ALA A 770 4.16 -1.48 -11.79
C ALA A 770 3.27 -2.15 -10.73
N SER A 771 3.85 -3.02 -9.91
CA SER A 771 3.17 -3.65 -8.78
C SER A 771 3.99 -3.49 -7.50
N LEU A 772 3.38 -2.90 -6.49
CA LEU A 772 3.97 -2.67 -5.17
C LEU A 772 3.15 -3.45 -4.14
N ARG A 773 3.82 -4.29 -3.34
CA ARG A 773 3.19 -5.02 -2.23
C ARG A 773 3.88 -4.72 -0.91
N GLY A 774 3.21 -4.03 -0.01
CA GLY A 774 3.79 -3.58 1.25
C GLY A 774 3.30 -2.18 1.60
N VAL A 775 4.22 -1.27 1.92
CA VAL A 775 3.85 0.12 2.24
C VAL A 775 4.77 1.11 1.53
N LEU A 776 4.17 2.14 0.95
CA LEU A 776 4.85 3.30 0.38
C LEU A 776 4.91 4.41 1.42
N LEU A 777 6.11 4.90 1.74
CA LEU A 777 6.33 5.93 2.74
C LEU A 777 7.12 7.10 2.13
N SER A 778 6.48 8.26 2.04
CA SER A 778 7.14 9.51 1.68
C SER A 778 7.70 10.19 2.94
N THR A 779 8.90 10.74 2.84
CA THR A 779 9.61 11.35 3.98
C THR A 779 9.86 12.84 3.84
N PHE A 780 9.56 13.44 2.69
CA PHE A 780 9.73 14.87 2.46
C PHE A 780 8.40 15.60 2.62
N ARG A 781 8.37 16.59 3.52
CA ARG A 781 7.19 17.44 3.74
C ARG A 781 7.50 18.85 3.23
N PRO A 782 6.90 19.30 2.12
CA PRO A 782 7.13 20.62 1.58
C PRO A 782 6.52 21.68 2.51
N LYS A 783 7.26 22.76 2.76
CA LYS A 783 6.82 23.92 3.52
C LYS A 783 7.32 25.18 2.85
N LEU A 784 6.44 26.17 2.67
CA LEU A 784 6.82 27.44 2.05
C LEU A 784 7.84 28.17 2.93
N GLY A 785 8.94 28.65 2.33
CA GLY A 785 10.02 29.31 3.06
C GLY A 785 11.05 28.36 3.69
N GLU A 786 10.89 27.05 3.53
CA GLU A 786 11.92 26.04 3.83
C GLU A 786 12.46 25.42 2.53
N PRO A 787 13.72 24.93 2.47
CA PRO A 787 14.26 24.30 1.27
C PRO A 787 13.42 23.10 0.80
N PRO A 788 13.20 22.93 -0.52
CA PRO A 788 13.71 23.72 -1.64
C PRO A 788 12.84 24.94 -2.02
N LEU A 789 11.80 25.28 -1.24
CA LEU A 789 10.86 26.40 -1.46
C LEU A 789 11.35 27.72 -0.84
N VAL A 790 12.67 27.90 -0.78
CA VAL A 790 13.32 29.12 -0.34
C VAL A 790 14.61 29.32 -1.13
N LEU A 791 14.82 30.54 -1.60
CA LEU A 791 16.02 30.93 -2.32
C LEU A 791 16.58 32.22 -1.72
N TYR A 792 17.80 32.14 -1.19
CA TYR A 792 18.46 33.23 -0.44
C TYR A 792 17.56 33.88 0.64
N GLY A 793 16.84 33.06 1.39
CA GLY A 793 15.92 33.50 2.46
C GLY A 793 14.57 34.05 1.97
N THR A 794 14.32 34.07 0.66
CA THR A 794 13.04 34.47 0.08
C THR A 794 12.22 33.23 -0.24
N PRO A 795 10.99 33.08 0.29
CA PRO A 795 10.09 31.99 -0.09
C PRO A 795 9.80 32.02 -1.59
N VAL A 796 9.91 30.87 -2.26
CA VAL A 796 9.66 30.71 -3.70
C VAL A 796 8.94 29.41 -3.98
N GLY A 797 8.20 29.35 -5.09
CA GLY A 797 7.46 28.14 -5.50
C GLY A 797 6.19 27.91 -4.69
N ASN A 798 5.65 26.70 -4.83
CA ASN A 798 4.40 26.27 -4.18
C ASN A 798 4.61 24.86 -3.59
N PRO A 799 4.31 24.63 -2.28
CA PRO A 799 4.28 23.29 -1.69
C PRO A 799 3.49 22.25 -2.49
N ALA A 800 2.39 22.65 -3.12
CA ALA A 800 1.52 21.77 -3.90
C ALA A 800 2.11 21.25 -5.21
N ASN A 801 3.22 21.84 -5.67
CA ASN A 801 3.94 21.31 -6.83
C ASN A 801 4.73 20.03 -6.48
N PHE A 802 4.85 19.69 -5.20
CA PHE A 802 5.35 18.39 -4.77
C PHE A 802 4.17 17.46 -4.52
N ASN A 803 4.08 16.41 -5.34
CA ASN A 803 3.06 15.39 -5.24
C ASN A 803 3.70 14.01 -5.38
N SER A 804 2.96 12.98 -4.98
CA SER A 804 3.27 11.58 -5.33
C SER A 804 2.18 11.11 -6.28
N SER A 805 2.54 10.94 -7.55
CA SER A 805 1.62 10.55 -8.61
C SER A 805 1.67 9.04 -8.85
N ILE A 806 0.52 8.39 -8.69
CA ILE A 806 0.34 6.95 -8.88
C ILE A 806 -0.58 6.74 -10.08
N GLY A 807 -0.11 6.02 -11.10
CA GLY A 807 -0.80 5.86 -12.37
C GLY A 807 -0.60 7.06 -13.30
N TYR A 808 -1.54 7.24 -14.21
CA TYR A 808 -1.45 8.21 -15.30
C TYR A 808 -2.35 9.43 -15.06
N LEU A 809 -1.76 10.61 -14.99
CA LEU A 809 -2.48 11.88 -14.97
C LEU A 809 -2.08 12.68 -16.22
N THR A 810 -2.99 13.52 -16.69
CA THR A 810 -2.66 14.49 -17.73
C THR A 810 -2.04 15.75 -17.10
N ILE A 811 -1.46 16.61 -17.95
CA ILE A 811 -0.94 17.92 -17.53
C ILE A 811 -2.03 18.75 -16.83
N GLU A 812 -3.26 18.70 -17.34
CA GLU A 812 -4.40 19.45 -16.82
C GLU A 812 -4.94 18.83 -15.52
N ASP A 813 -4.82 17.51 -15.36
CA ASP A 813 -5.30 16.79 -14.18
C ASP A 813 -4.38 16.83 -12.97
N GLY A 814 -3.09 17.14 -13.16
CA GLY A 814 -2.29 17.72 -12.07
C GLY A 814 -0.84 17.30 -11.93
N ASP A 815 -0.34 16.27 -12.60
CA ASP A 815 1.07 15.87 -12.46
C ASP A 815 2.03 16.76 -13.27
N MET A 816 1.48 17.63 -14.14
CA MET A 816 2.19 18.55 -15.04
C MET A 816 3.19 17.88 -16.01
N GLU A 817 3.20 16.55 -16.07
CA GLU A 817 4.19 15.74 -16.81
C GLU A 817 3.53 14.80 -17.82
N GLY A 818 2.24 14.50 -17.63
CA GLY A 818 1.46 13.63 -18.51
C GLY A 818 1.36 14.09 -19.95
N ILE A 819 0.83 13.23 -20.80
CA ILE A 819 0.48 13.57 -22.19
C ILE A 819 -1.04 13.72 -22.26
N ASP A 820 -1.55 14.60 -23.09
CA ASP A 820 -3.00 14.66 -23.31
C ASP A 820 -3.37 13.63 -24.38
N PRO A 821 -4.11 12.55 -24.05
CA PRO A 821 -4.45 11.51 -25.01
C PRO A 821 -5.29 12.02 -26.18
N SER A 822 -6.03 13.13 -26.00
CA SER A 822 -6.84 13.74 -27.06
C SER A 822 -5.99 14.44 -28.13
N LYS A 823 -4.72 14.72 -27.83
CA LYS A 823 -3.76 15.33 -28.74
C LYS A 823 -2.89 14.31 -29.48
N LEU A 824 -3.12 13.01 -29.25
CA LEU A 824 -2.41 11.94 -29.95
C LEU A 824 -2.97 11.78 -31.36
N GLU A 825 -2.07 11.62 -32.32
CA GLU A 825 -2.41 11.39 -33.72
C GLU A 825 -1.61 10.20 -34.25
N ASP A 826 -2.15 9.49 -35.23
CA ASP A 826 -1.40 8.49 -36.00
C ASP A 826 -0.51 9.24 -37.00
N LEU A 827 0.76 9.43 -36.63
CA LEU A 827 1.67 10.32 -37.36
C LEU A 827 2.27 9.66 -38.60
N ASN A 828 2.23 8.32 -38.70
CA ASN A 828 2.80 7.54 -39.79
C ASN A 828 1.76 6.73 -40.59
N GLY A 829 0.48 6.75 -40.21
CA GLY A 829 -0.59 6.02 -40.85
C GLY A 829 -0.58 4.51 -40.59
N ASP A 830 0.10 4.04 -39.53
CA ASP A 830 0.22 2.62 -39.20
C ASP A 830 -0.97 2.07 -38.40
N GLY A 831 -1.94 2.92 -38.09
CA GLY A 831 -3.13 2.59 -37.30
C GLY A 831 -2.89 2.66 -35.79
N HIS A 832 -1.74 3.15 -35.33
CA HIS A 832 -1.43 3.39 -33.93
C HIS A 832 -1.29 4.89 -33.64
N LEU A 833 -1.69 5.28 -32.43
CA LEU A 833 -1.52 6.65 -31.96
C LEU A 833 -0.06 6.87 -31.53
N ASP A 834 0.47 8.05 -31.84
CA ASP A 834 1.83 8.45 -31.51
C ASP A 834 1.84 9.68 -30.59
N ILE A 835 2.83 9.74 -29.71
CA ILE A 835 3.05 10.86 -28.79
C ILE A 835 3.87 12.00 -29.40
N GLY A 836 4.40 11.81 -30.61
CA GLY A 836 5.27 12.77 -31.28
C GLY A 836 6.41 12.12 -32.06
N TRP A 837 7.41 12.91 -32.39
CA TRP A 837 8.58 12.50 -33.16
C TRP A 837 9.84 12.48 -32.30
N GLU A 838 10.69 11.46 -32.47
CA GLU A 838 12.06 11.45 -31.93
C GLU A 838 13.10 11.28 -33.04
N TRP A 839 14.33 11.71 -32.78
CA TRP A 839 15.43 11.49 -33.71
C TRP A 839 15.84 10.03 -33.80
N ALA A 840 15.97 9.52 -35.01
CA ALA A 840 16.47 8.19 -35.30
C ALA A 840 17.94 8.08 -34.88
N ARG A 841 18.29 6.96 -34.24
CA ARG A 841 19.65 6.65 -33.83
C ARG A 841 20.11 5.31 -34.38
N ASP A 842 21.38 5.23 -34.76
CA ASP A 842 22.02 3.97 -35.15
C ASP A 842 22.22 3.03 -33.94
N ALA A 843 22.72 1.81 -34.18
CA ALA A 843 22.99 0.84 -33.12
C ALA A 843 24.00 1.31 -32.06
N ASN A 844 24.75 2.38 -32.34
CA ASN A 844 25.72 3.00 -31.43
C ASN A 844 25.15 4.26 -30.74
N GLY A 845 23.90 4.64 -31.02
CA GLY A 845 23.23 5.80 -30.45
C GLY A 845 23.49 7.14 -31.16
N ASN A 846 24.22 7.14 -32.28
CA ASN A 846 24.47 8.36 -33.06
C ASN A 846 23.23 8.72 -33.87
N LEU A 847 22.98 10.02 -34.07
CA LEU A 847 21.91 10.47 -34.95
C LEU A 847 22.16 9.98 -36.38
N ILE A 848 21.12 9.45 -37.03
CA ILE A 848 21.22 8.99 -38.41
C ILE A 848 21.06 10.19 -39.34
N LEU A 849 22.08 10.46 -40.15
CA LEU A 849 22.01 11.46 -41.22
C LEU A 849 21.05 10.99 -42.31
N TRP A 850 20.26 11.91 -42.86
CA TRP A 850 19.38 11.69 -44.01
C TRP A 850 20.14 11.11 -45.21
N THR A 851 21.39 11.54 -45.42
CA THR A 851 22.24 11.05 -46.52
C THR A 851 22.72 9.61 -46.36
N ASP A 852 22.77 9.12 -45.12
CA ASP A 852 23.27 7.79 -44.78
C ASP A 852 22.13 6.77 -44.60
N PHE A 853 20.88 7.23 -44.76
CA PHE A 853 19.70 6.39 -44.71
C PHE A 853 19.52 5.63 -46.03
N ALA A 854 19.65 4.30 -45.98
CA ALA A 854 19.57 3.41 -47.14
C ALA A 854 18.26 2.58 -47.21
N GLY A 855 17.25 2.91 -46.40
CA GLY A 855 15.95 2.22 -46.36
C GLY A 855 14.97 2.71 -47.43
N ASP A 856 13.96 1.88 -47.75
CA ASP A 856 12.78 2.34 -48.49
C ASP A 856 12.01 3.31 -47.59
N PRO A 857 11.73 4.56 -48.01
CA PRO A 857 10.90 5.48 -47.23
C PRO A 857 9.45 4.98 -46.98
N ASN A 858 9.05 3.84 -47.56
CA ASN A 858 7.75 3.21 -47.37
C ASN A 858 7.79 1.73 -46.95
N ASP A 859 8.96 1.14 -46.69
CA ASP A 859 9.07 -0.30 -46.33
C ASP A 859 10.06 -0.50 -45.17
N ASP A 860 9.64 -0.04 -44.00
CA ASP A 860 9.81 -0.69 -42.70
C ASP A 860 8.93 0.09 -41.70
N ALA A 861 8.50 -0.54 -40.61
CA ALA A 861 7.54 -0.03 -39.62
C ALA A 861 8.01 1.20 -38.80
N LEU A 862 8.83 2.09 -39.36
CA LEU A 862 9.41 3.27 -38.74
C LEU A 862 9.70 4.28 -39.86
N TYR A 863 9.59 5.58 -39.56
CA TYR A 863 10.07 6.70 -40.41
C TYR A 863 9.12 7.09 -41.57
N SER A 864 8.16 8.00 -41.33
CA SER A 864 7.46 8.65 -42.44
C SER A 864 8.39 9.71 -43.06
N GLY A 865 8.56 9.64 -44.38
CA GLY A 865 9.38 10.58 -45.16
C GLY A 865 8.80 12.00 -45.25
N VAL A 866 8.23 12.53 -44.17
CA VAL A 866 7.66 13.88 -44.09
C VAL A 866 8.64 14.79 -43.35
N PRO A 867 9.31 15.73 -44.04
CA PRO A 867 10.00 16.84 -43.37
C PRO A 867 8.97 17.66 -42.60
N ASP A 868 9.12 17.76 -41.29
CA ASP A 868 8.30 18.65 -40.45
C ASP A 868 8.60 20.12 -40.83
N PRO A 869 7.64 20.86 -41.41
CA PRO A 869 7.86 22.28 -41.72
C PRO A 869 7.76 23.17 -40.48
N GLY A 870 7.43 22.61 -39.31
CA GLY A 870 7.36 23.29 -38.03
C GLY A 870 8.70 23.30 -37.30
N ALA A 871 9.17 24.50 -36.97
CA ALA A 871 10.19 24.79 -35.96
C ALA A 871 11.68 24.67 -36.32
N GLY A 872 12.12 25.00 -37.54
CA GLY A 872 13.52 25.42 -37.77
C GLY A 872 14.60 24.43 -37.29
N VAL A 873 14.30 23.13 -37.38
CA VAL A 873 15.13 22.06 -36.85
C VAL A 873 16.02 21.48 -37.95
N ASP A 874 17.22 21.06 -37.54
CA ASP A 874 18.21 20.28 -38.29
C ASP A 874 17.57 19.38 -39.38
N THR A 875 17.75 19.76 -40.64
CA THR A 875 17.20 19.06 -41.82
C THR A 875 18.02 17.84 -42.22
N ASP A 876 19.16 17.62 -41.58
CA ASP A 876 20.15 16.65 -42.05
C ASP A 876 19.98 15.29 -41.36
N HIS A 877 19.06 15.13 -40.40
CA HIS A 877 18.87 13.91 -39.60
C HIS A 877 17.44 13.34 -39.65
N VAL A 878 17.31 12.02 -39.53
CA VAL A 878 16.04 11.28 -39.66
C VAL A 878 15.23 11.29 -38.35
N ARG A 879 13.88 11.37 -38.44
CA ARG A 879 12.95 11.22 -37.29
C ARG A 879 12.07 9.99 -37.42
N ARG A 880 11.71 9.35 -36.30
CA ARG A 880 10.65 8.33 -36.19
C ARG A 880 9.51 8.78 -35.30
N PRO A 881 8.28 8.31 -35.56
CA PRO A 881 7.18 8.47 -34.63
C PRO A 881 7.46 7.65 -33.35
N VAL A 882 6.99 8.14 -32.22
CA VAL A 882 7.05 7.45 -30.93
C VAL A 882 5.65 6.95 -30.61
N ARG A 883 5.45 5.64 -30.77
CA ARG A 883 4.17 5.00 -30.50
C ARG A 883 3.72 5.19 -29.05
N TRP A 884 2.45 5.51 -28.87
CA TRP A 884 1.77 5.46 -27.59
C TRP A 884 1.45 4.00 -27.23
N ASN A 885 1.95 3.56 -26.07
CA ASN A 885 1.77 2.18 -25.58
C ASN A 885 0.63 2.07 -24.55
N GLY A 886 -0.11 3.15 -24.31
CA GLY A 886 -1.13 3.22 -23.26
C GLY A 886 -0.55 3.64 -21.90
N MET A 887 -1.44 3.72 -20.92
CA MET A 887 -1.15 4.28 -19.59
C MET A 887 -0.48 3.28 -18.64
N GLY A 888 -0.62 1.98 -18.92
CA GLY A 888 -0.15 0.88 -18.08
C GLY A 888 -0.98 0.65 -16.82
N ILE A 889 -0.59 -0.36 -16.04
CA ILE A 889 -1.29 -0.80 -14.83
C ILE A 889 -0.41 -0.62 -13.59
N THR A 890 -0.81 0.29 -12.71
CA THR A 890 -0.14 0.50 -11.42
C THR A 890 -0.99 -0.07 -10.28
N ARG A 891 -0.45 -1.04 -9.54
CA ARG A 891 -1.12 -1.67 -8.39
C ARG A 891 -0.32 -1.44 -7.12
N ILE A 892 -0.97 -0.93 -6.09
CA ILE A 892 -0.41 -0.87 -4.74
C ILE A 892 -1.30 -1.72 -3.84
N GLU A 893 -0.73 -2.73 -3.19
CA GLU A 893 -1.43 -3.60 -2.26
C GLU A 893 -0.74 -3.58 -0.90
N SER A 894 -1.50 -3.25 0.15
CA SER A 894 -0.97 -3.29 1.51
C SER A 894 -0.62 -4.72 1.90
N ASP A 895 0.51 -4.87 2.59
CA ASP A 895 0.87 -6.13 3.23
C ASP A 895 1.12 -5.86 4.73
N PRO A 896 0.06 -5.92 5.56
CA PRO A 896 0.18 -5.64 6.99
C PRO A 896 1.01 -6.68 7.76
N GLU A 897 1.34 -7.81 7.14
CA GLU A 897 2.19 -8.86 7.74
C GLU A 897 3.65 -8.70 7.33
N ALA A 898 3.97 -7.82 6.38
CA ALA A 898 5.34 -7.60 5.95
C ALA A 898 6.17 -7.04 7.12
N PRO A 899 7.39 -7.56 7.34
CA PRO A 899 8.28 -7.03 8.35
C PRO A 899 8.66 -5.59 8.00
N LEU A 900 8.73 -4.72 9.02
CA LEU A 900 9.04 -3.31 8.83
C LEU A 900 10.49 -2.99 9.21
N PRO A 901 11.10 -1.94 8.63
CA PRO A 901 12.34 -1.40 9.14
C PRO A 901 12.11 -0.73 10.50
N ASP A 902 13.18 -0.66 11.29
CA ASP A 902 13.17 0.06 12.57
C ASP A 902 13.06 1.56 12.31
N GLY A 903 12.30 2.27 13.15
CA GLY A 903 12.21 3.74 13.06
C GLY A 903 10.85 4.33 13.38
N LEU A 904 9.80 3.84 12.72
CA LEU A 904 8.46 4.41 12.85
C LEU A 904 7.80 4.00 14.16
N ALA A 905 7.43 4.91 15.05
CA ALA A 905 6.72 4.55 16.28
C ALA A 905 5.27 4.16 15.95
N LEU A 906 4.89 2.89 16.12
CA LEU A 906 3.53 2.41 15.88
C LEU A 906 2.98 1.63 17.08
N PRO A 907 1.66 1.68 17.30
CA PRO A 907 1.02 0.84 18.31
C PRO A 907 1.18 -0.64 17.94
N MET A 908 1.39 -1.47 18.94
CA MET A 908 1.39 -2.91 18.72
C MET A 908 -0.02 -3.43 18.40
N SER A 909 -0.08 -4.38 17.48
CA SER A 909 -1.29 -5.09 17.08
C SER A 909 -1.25 -6.53 17.55
N ILE A 910 -2.42 -7.09 17.86
CA ILE A 910 -2.58 -8.46 18.32
C ILE A 910 -3.55 -9.18 17.41
N ARG A 911 -3.21 -10.41 17.05
CA ARG A 911 -4.11 -11.30 16.32
C ARG A 911 -4.16 -12.70 16.90
N PRO A 912 -5.31 -13.37 16.81
CA PRO A 912 -5.40 -14.78 17.11
C PRO A 912 -4.58 -15.58 16.09
N VAL A 913 -3.88 -16.60 16.55
CA VAL A 913 -3.14 -17.54 15.69
C VAL A 913 -4.18 -18.51 15.07
N PRO A 914 -4.33 -18.57 13.74
CA PRO A 914 -5.28 -19.46 13.09
C PRO A 914 -5.07 -20.92 13.51
N GLY A 915 -6.16 -21.65 13.74
CA GLY A 915 -6.11 -23.07 14.15
C GLY A 915 -5.63 -23.33 15.59
N SER A 916 -5.30 -22.30 16.37
CA SER A 916 -4.86 -22.45 17.77
C SER A 916 -5.99 -22.58 18.79
N TYR A 917 -7.25 -22.31 18.39
CA TYR A 917 -8.40 -22.38 19.28
C TYR A 917 -8.73 -23.84 19.64
N GLN A 918 -8.79 -24.15 20.93
CA GLN A 918 -9.12 -25.48 21.43
C GLN A 918 -10.15 -25.40 22.57
N GLU A 919 -11.18 -26.23 22.51
CA GLU A 919 -12.17 -26.41 23.58
C GLU A 919 -11.94 -27.74 24.30
N GLY A 920 -12.04 -27.75 25.62
CA GLY A 920 -11.93 -29.00 26.37
C GLY A 920 -11.59 -28.81 27.83
N ARG A 921 -11.29 -29.92 28.51
CA ARG A 921 -10.74 -29.90 29.86
C ARG A 921 -9.21 -29.78 29.71
N LEU A 922 -8.76 -28.53 29.63
CA LEU A 922 -7.37 -28.12 29.36
C LEU A 922 -6.55 -27.96 30.64
#